data_AF-A0A0F5VGD2-F1
#
_entry.id   AF-A0A0F5VGD2-F1
#
_cell.length_a   1.000
_cell.length_b   1.000
_cell.length_c   1.000
_cell.angle_alpha   90.00
_cell.angle_beta   90.00
_cell.angle_gamma   90.00
#
_symmetry.space_group_name_H-M   'P 1'
#
loop_
_entity.id
_entity.type
_entity.pdbx_description
1 polymer ?
#
loop_
_entity_poly.entity_id
_entity_poly.type
_entity_poly.pdbx_seq_one_letter_code
_entity_poly.pdbx_strand_id
1 'polypeptide(L)'
;MSNFMNAGLDPDSGRQELIYIDPEHGAPRVYYLSPNHDEANLTLVWATALLKAKGNINLTGFFSAEPGYERCRIAYDRSGCLYLVDEKNQKADFIYDYGIDNIRAVILSDGRTLAVLFEPEWADNHSVEFWQFTGTKLSRSYPIELDCSADEDEDNDEPSGNLLPLYEIHFDDFLFAGPDNSLILYACGERSFTDLKSRPLQFLMRIDLNLPEGKASIRVQRLETPPKKWNPEKCCIAVDIKRGLLAMPGMAIETTPGHDMGKPGYLQQVNLIDLNRIPPAGEAPLPVQELMLRIPVRSYSAEDLGSRFDPENQRDQAALIQRINSLQFSAQDDALWVCWHDHAVRKTALDGQWRSPVLAVADKADPERIRTSRSEASLLQAMPSPAKPRILLGGWHDLYTLRLSTEQLAALAMTSPSAVLEGWSVVQEEVCDWGDEWSQPHKQSDEQKLHLALLGKRKTRVADFGSEQALGAALYYLSLKCSDMANFCTGNHLILAFTDGKEVWNEAQFFSTVIQLPFESAAELMADILNSFIAYEGADYCFSENEKPALADCALHLGLSDSRWLPLISRYLNAIDPDHEAFFTGEGVRLLESRHGNSPEWDSFYQSLPDTMAYHEEDFDDADEDEEDNDAPRRSDEEVRASIPAELLAQLAVKEQEARDAYQHQIDRVNEAETQAQIGELLDEWLNESQQAYIDPEIASIDYTSRFHERFKTEAHLALEAEIESYFKDSMDSFAVSEGDYYDLDIDTFLDALFEKAEALQCWDALECYLKAQIQWLDENSEGNAWYIDETPYGNYAAEALLRHDASYGPLYAQYLTTLRLAVPEETVGEFLREIIPEQGITADTYPIILARLTFAADQHGWEDVAHWREVLPIRDWLYQNNKVGDFIAAVQADVERYSCSDADVKERVDAVKELLNIEEPAQQALLREHSQAELLQSLYLQRDELYQQELSRIAAIDSPKAMAVALIRWQEELRHPDARVSLDPLCYDYEKRFELRFMGQEIRQLEQSMDKSLLEQLNLKKPRIYGDAIPYCLFDKAKALCAWEALETYLKDQIRWYQDNQVSSAFYIEELPYGHYAAGMLAEAHSRYIPLYVEYLKALSVITEYKGTGEQIDDLFDHYCRYKEGIHGGFEVFLPVIQARLTHARGECWAESVRDWCEDYGLAEWLDSNREAAEKLREQVQYELMQQGYDQDDINSTLAFIGNPG
;
A
#
# COMPACT_ATOMS: atom_id res chain seq x y z
N MET A 1 -0.10 -7.56 8.07
CA MET A 1 -0.16 -9.00 8.40
C MET A 1 -0.65 -9.19 9.83
N SER A 2 -1.93 -9.47 10.03
CA SER A 2 -2.53 -9.68 11.37
C SER A 2 -2.77 -11.17 11.61
N ASN A 3 -1.86 -11.83 12.34
CA ASN A 3 -2.03 -13.22 12.78
C ASN A 3 -3.08 -13.29 13.90
N PHE A 4 -4.25 -13.89 13.63
CA PHE A 4 -5.36 -13.93 14.60
C PHE A 4 -5.20 -15.08 15.62
N MET A 5 -5.09 -14.72 16.91
CA MET A 5 -5.39 -15.63 18.03
C MET A 5 -6.80 -15.33 18.56
N ASN A 6 -7.68 -16.32 18.49
CA ASN A 6 -9.05 -16.25 19.02
C ASN A 6 -9.24 -17.34 20.08
N ALA A 7 -8.76 -17.06 21.30
CA ALA A 7 -9.06 -17.85 22.47
C ALA A 7 -10.56 -17.74 22.82
N GLY A 8 -11.26 -18.86 22.65
CA GLY A 8 -12.60 -19.02 23.17
C GLY A 8 -12.50 -19.35 24.64
N LEU A 9 -12.90 -18.44 25.52
CA LEU A 9 -13.14 -18.78 26.92
C LEU A 9 -14.53 -19.42 27.04
N ASP A 10 -14.56 -20.63 27.59
CA ASP A 10 -15.75 -21.16 28.27
C ASP A 10 -15.83 -20.45 29.64
N PRO A 11 -16.76 -19.49 29.82
CA PRO A 11 -16.83 -18.67 31.04
C PRO A 11 -17.16 -19.48 32.30
N ASP A 12 -17.69 -20.70 32.15
CA ASP A 12 -18.15 -21.53 33.26
C ASP A 12 -17.12 -22.60 33.69
N SER A 13 -16.23 -23.06 32.80
CA SER A 13 -15.31 -24.17 33.12
C SER A 13 -13.93 -23.76 33.65
N GLY A 14 -13.50 -22.50 33.46
CA GLY A 14 -12.18 -22.03 33.89
C GLY A 14 -11.01 -22.79 33.26
N ARG A 15 -11.25 -23.57 32.19
CA ARG A 15 -10.22 -24.19 31.37
C ARG A 15 -9.81 -23.17 30.30
N GLN A 16 -8.53 -22.84 30.29
CA GLN A 16 -7.93 -21.96 29.29
C GLN A 16 -7.56 -22.87 28.11
N GLU A 17 -8.24 -22.74 26.98
CA GLU A 17 -7.92 -23.45 25.74
C GLU A 17 -7.80 -22.35 24.65
N LEU A 18 -6.75 -22.37 23.83
CA LEU A 18 -6.41 -21.30 22.88
C LEU A 18 -6.61 -21.82 21.45
N ILE A 19 -7.19 -21.00 20.56
CA ILE A 19 -7.23 -21.30 19.13
C ILE A 19 -6.38 -20.28 18.37
N TYR A 20 -5.44 -20.80 17.57
CA TYR A 20 -4.66 -20.03 16.61
C TYR A 20 -5.15 -20.34 15.20
N ILE A 21 -5.28 -19.32 14.35
CA ILE A 21 -5.62 -19.50 12.94
C ILE A 21 -4.52 -18.92 12.06
N ASP A 22 -3.97 -19.76 11.21
CA ASP A 22 -2.92 -19.43 10.23
C ASP A 22 -3.54 -19.29 8.84
N PRO A 23 -3.53 -18.07 8.26
CA PRO A 23 -4.13 -17.80 6.96
C PRO A 23 -3.19 -18.09 5.76
N GLU A 24 -1.89 -18.35 5.97
CA GLU A 24 -0.86 -18.21 4.91
C GLU A 24 -0.66 -19.46 4.03
N HIS A 25 -1.42 -20.56 4.20
CA HIS A 25 -1.13 -21.84 3.54
C HIS A 25 -2.33 -22.47 2.82
N GLY A 26 -2.87 -21.78 1.82
CA GLY A 26 -4.00 -22.25 0.99
C GLY A 26 -5.31 -22.30 1.74
N ALA A 27 -5.55 -23.39 2.49
CA ALA A 27 -6.72 -23.51 3.37
C ALA A 27 -6.37 -23.04 4.80
N PRO A 28 -7.10 -22.09 5.39
CA PRO A 28 -6.84 -21.60 6.74
C PRO A 28 -6.77 -22.73 7.76
N ARG A 29 -5.74 -22.72 8.61
CA ARG A 29 -5.46 -23.79 9.57
C ARG A 29 -5.85 -23.38 10.97
N VAL A 30 -6.71 -24.17 11.61
CA VAL A 30 -7.13 -23.99 13.00
C VAL A 30 -6.29 -24.91 13.88
N TYR A 31 -5.56 -24.32 14.83
CA TYR A 31 -4.78 -25.02 15.84
C TYR A 31 -5.41 -24.83 17.21
N TYR A 32 -5.73 -25.92 17.88
CA TYR A 32 -6.32 -25.94 19.21
C TYR A 32 -5.25 -26.33 20.25
N LEU A 33 -4.90 -25.38 21.11
CA LEU A 33 -3.81 -25.45 22.07
C LEU A 33 -4.34 -25.51 23.51
N SER A 34 -3.75 -26.34 24.36
CA SER A 34 -4.05 -26.39 25.80
C SER A 34 -2.79 -26.13 26.63
N PRO A 35 -2.84 -25.26 27.65
CA PRO A 35 -1.79 -25.12 28.64
C PRO A 35 -1.67 -26.39 29.47
N ASN A 36 -0.44 -26.85 29.70
CA ASN A 36 -0.18 -27.96 30.61
C ASN A 36 -0.51 -27.56 32.05
N HIS A 37 -1.15 -28.47 32.80
CA HIS A 37 -1.67 -28.17 34.14
C HIS A 37 -0.60 -27.78 35.18
N ASP A 38 0.67 -28.14 34.95
CA ASP A 38 1.77 -27.92 35.89
C ASP A 38 2.97 -27.15 35.29
N GLU A 39 2.99 -26.83 33.99
CA GLU A 39 4.16 -26.25 33.31
C GLU A 39 3.79 -25.01 32.47
N ALA A 40 4.77 -24.13 32.27
CA ALA A 40 4.72 -22.95 31.42
C ALA A 40 4.68 -23.28 29.91
N ASN A 41 4.11 -24.42 29.52
CA ASN A 41 4.14 -24.93 28.16
C ASN A 41 2.71 -25.10 27.61
N LEU A 42 2.52 -24.71 26.35
CA LEU A 42 1.34 -25.11 25.59
C LEU A 42 1.55 -26.45 24.89
N THR A 43 0.47 -27.22 24.78
CA THR A 43 0.40 -28.45 24.00
C THR A 43 -0.60 -28.28 22.88
N LEU A 44 -0.23 -28.60 21.64
CA LEU A 44 -1.19 -28.72 20.55
C LEU A 44 -2.05 -29.96 20.81
N VAL A 45 -3.34 -29.73 21.01
CA VAL A 45 -4.34 -30.76 21.30
C VAL A 45 -4.92 -31.31 20.01
N TRP A 46 -5.14 -30.44 19.02
CA TRP A 46 -5.71 -30.80 17.72
C TRP A 46 -5.45 -29.72 16.68
N ALA A 47 -5.38 -30.08 15.40
CA ALA A 47 -5.33 -29.13 14.30
C ALA A 47 -6.21 -29.60 13.13
N THR A 48 -6.74 -28.66 12.36
CA THR A 48 -7.53 -28.94 11.15
C THR A 48 -7.39 -27.84 10.12
N ALA A 49 -7.65 -28.16 8.86
CA ALA A 49 -7.66 -27.19 7.76
C ALA A 49 -9.11 -26.95 7.30
N LEU A 50 -9.47 -25.70 7.08
CA LEU A 50 -10.80 -25.28 6.61
C LEU A 50 -10.80 -25.24 5.08
N LEU A 51 -10.94 -26.42 4.47
CA LEU A 51 -10.70 -26.69 3.03
C LEU A 51 -11.49 -25.84 2.01
N LYS A 52 -12.52 -25.09 2.40
CA LYS A 52 -13.29 -24.21 1.52
C LYS A 52 -13.16 -22.73 1.89
N ALA A 53 -12.69 -22.45 3.10
CA ALA A 53 -12.56 -21.07 3.54
C ALA A 53 -11.36 -20.42 2.85
N LYS A 54 -11.45 -19.11 2.62
CA LYS A 54 -10.40 -18.29 2.01
C LYS A 54 -9.89 -17.25 3.01
N GLY A 55 -8.57 -17.05 3.06
CA GLY A 55 -7.95 -15.95 3.80
C GLY A 55 -8.27 -15.90 5.31
N ASN A 56 -8.72 -14.74 5.79
CA ASN A 56 -8.90 -14.45 7.21
C ASN A 56 -10.18 -15.08 7.80
N ILE A 57 -10.02 -15.77 8.93
CA ILE A 57 -11.12 -16.46 9.62
C ILE A 57 -11.50 -15.78 10.92
N ASN A 58 -12.79 -15.49 11.06
CA ASN A 58 -13.41 -15.01 12.27
C ASN A 58 -14.02 -16.17 13.06
N LEU A 59 -13.95 -16.09 14.39
CA LEU A 59 -14.60 -17.05 15.29
C LEU A 59 -15.69 -16.35 16.09
N THR A 60 -16.87 -16.98 16.17
CA THR A 60 -17.95 -16.53 17.03
C THR A 60 -17.71 -16.92 18.50
N GLY A 61 -18.58 -16.43 19.39
CA GLY A 61 -18.73 -17.03 20.73
C GLY A 61 -19.23 -18.48 20.69
N PHE A 62 -19.34 -19.11 21.85
CA PHE A 62 -19.82 -20.48 21.98
C PHE A 62 -21.35 -20.57 22.04
N PHE A 63 -21.89 -21.71 21.59
CA PHE A 63 -23.27 -22.14 21.86
C PHE A 63 -23.44 -22.60 23.32
N SER A 64 -23.11 -21.71 24.27
CA SER A 64 -22.98 -22.01 25.71
C SER A 64 -24.23 -22.58 26.38
N ALA A 65 -25.41 -22.38 25.79
CA ALA A 65 -26.68 -22.84 26.35
C ALA A 65 -27.34 -23.97 25.56
N GLU A 66 -26.72 -24.45 24.47
CA GLU A 66 -27.24 -25.56 23.67
C GLU A 66 -26.72 -26.92 24.18
N PRO A 67 -27.59 -27.81 24.69
CA PRO A 67 -27.15 -29.06 25.31
C PRO A 67 -26.36 -29.96 24.37
N GLY A 68 -25.14 -30.31 24.76
CA GLY A 68 -24.21 -31.13 23.98
C GLY A 68 -23.33 -30.37 22.98
N TYR A 69 -23.60 -29.09 22.76
CA TYR A 69 -22.89 -28.19 21.84
C TYR A 69 -22.22 -27.01 22.56
N GLU A 70 -22.07 -27.07 23.88
CA GLU A 70 -21.58 -25.97 24.71
C GLU A 70 -20.13 -25.55 24.38
N ARG A 71 -19.37 -26.44 23.74
CA ARG A 71 -18.00 -26.22 23.25
C ARG A 71 -17.92 -26.08 21.73
N CYS A 72 -19.04 -25.79 21.08
CA CYS A 72 -19.09 -25.52 19.66
C CYS A 72 -19.18 -24.03 19.39
N ARG A 73 -18.54 -23.59 18.32
CA ARG A 73 -18.62 -22.23 17.78
C ARG A 73 -18.47 -22.26 16.26
N ILE A 74 -18.67 -21.11 15.63
CA ILE A 74 -18.61 -20.98 14.18
C ILE A 74 -17.32 -20.29 13.78
N ALA A 75 -16.57 -20.93 12.88
CA ALA A 75 -15.50 -20.30 12.11
C ALA A 75 -16.06 -19.87 10.76
N TYR A 76 -15.81 -18.63 10.35
CA TYR A 76 -16.28 -18.11 9.08
C TYR A 76 -15.29 -17.14 8.43
N ASP A 77 -15.26 -17.10 7.11
CA ASP A 77 -14.51 -16.11 6.32
C ASP A 77 -15.43 -15.01 5.78
N ARG A 78 -14.87 -14.01 5.09
CA ARG A 78 -15.66 -12.94 4.44
C ARG A 78 -16.46 -13.46 3.24
N SER A 79 -15.96 -14.49 2.55
CA SER A 79 -16.55 -15.15 1.37
C SER A 79 -17.74 -16.08 1.67
N GLY A 80 -18.33 -16.02 2.87
CA GLY A 80 -19.57 -16.72 3.15
C GLY A 80 -19.43 -18.18 3.62
N CYS A 81 -18.22 -18.71 3.82
CA CYS A 81 -18.02 -20.08 4.29
C CYS A 81 -18.16 -20.19 5.81
N LEU A 82 -18.98 -21.13 6.30
CA LEU A 82 -19.15 -21.41 7.73
C LEU A 82 -18.77 -22.85 8.10
N TYR A 83 -18.03 -22.96 9.19
CA TYR A 83 -17.59 -24.21 9.80
C TYR A 83 -18.02 -24.30 11.26
N LEU A 84 -18.58 -25.43 11.66
CA LEU A 84 -18.84 -25.75 13.05
C LEU A 84 -17.56 -26.31 13.65
N VAL A 85 -16.91 -25.53 14.51
CA VAL A 85 -15.74 -25.98 15.26
C VAL A 85 -16.24 -26.57 16.58
N ASP A 86 -16.12 -27.89 16.71
CA ASP A 86 -16.45 -28.65 17.92
C ASP A 86 -15.16 -29.02 18.65
N GLU A 87 -14.80 -28.20 19.63
CA GLU A 87 -13.55 -28.35 20.37
C GLU A 87 -13.56 -29.59 21.26
N LYS A 88 -14.73 -30.00 21.75
CA LYS A 88 -14.87 -31.18 22.60
C LYS A 88 -14.53 -32.46 21.84
N ASN A 89 -14.98 -32.55 20.60
CA ASN A 89 -14.75 -33.70 19.74
C ASN A 89 -13.58 -33.51 18.76
N GLN A 90 -12.89 -32.37 18.81
CA GLN A 90 -11.72 -32.07 17.97
C GLN A 90 -12.05 -32.25 16.49
N LYS A 91 -13.09 -31.56 16.03
CA LYS A 91 -13.53 -31.63 14.63
C LYS A 91 -14.02 -30.27 14.15
N ALA A 92 -13.83 -30.02 12.86
CA ALA A 92 -14.47 -28.92 12.15
C ALA A 92 -15.35 -29.50 11.04
N ASP A 93 -16.63 -29.20 11.09
CA ASP A 93 -17.59 -29.64 10.09
C ASP A 93 -18.00 -28.45 9.22
N PHE A 94 -17.81 -28.55 7.90
CA PHE A 94 -18.35 -27.56 6.97
C PHE A 94 -19.89 -27.55 7.07
N ILE A 95 -20.46 -26.35 7.27
CA ILE A 95 -21.90 -26.17 7.45
C ILE A 95 -22.53 -25.69 6.15
N TYR A 96 -22.05 -24.56 5.65
CA TYR A 96 -22.68 -23.84 4.56
C TYR A 96 -21.68 -22.87 3.91
N ASP A 97 -21.96 -22.53 2.67
CA ASP A 97 -21.25 -21.54 1.88
C ASP A 97 -22.33 -20.66 1.23
N TYR A 98 -22.34 -19.37 1.59
CA TYR A 98 -23.30 -18.42 1.04
C TYR A 98 -22.98 -18.08 -0.42
N GLY A 99 -21.74 -18.26 -0.87
CA GLY A 99 -21.31 -17.86 -2.21
C GLY A 99 -21.32 -16.36 -2.46
N ILE A 100 -21.43 -15.57 -1.38
CA ILE A 100 -21.46 -14.10 -1.40
C ILE A 100 -20.28 -13.58 -0.59
N ASP A 101 -19.80 -12.42 -0.99
CA ASP A 101 -18.87 -11.65 -0.19
C ASP A 101 -19.63 -10.85 0.89
N ASN A 102 -18.97 -10.55 2.00
CA ASN A 102 -19.49 -9.75 3.11
C ASN A 102 -20.53 -10.43 4.02
N ILE A 103 -20.08 -11.42 4.81
CA ILE A 103 -20.85 -11.93 5.95
C ILE A 103 -20.26 -11.53 7.32
N ARG A 104 -21.14 -11.39 8.32
CA ARG A 104 -20.77 -11.26 9.75
C ARG A 104 -21.66 -12.16 10.59
N ALA A 105 -21.05 -12.85 11.56
CA ALA A 105 -21.78 -13.80 12.38
C ALA A 105 -21.47 -13.64 13.88
N VAL A 106 -22.49 -13.79 14.72
CA VAL A 106 -22.38 -13.72 16.18
C VAL A 106 -23.39 -14.63 16.89
N ILE A 107 -23.00 -15.21 18.04
CA ILE A 107 -23.93 -15.95 18.91
C ILE A 107 -24.66 -14.95 19.81
N LEU A 108 -25.99 -14.99 19.79
CA LEU A 108 -26.86 -14.11 20.59
C LEU A 108 -26.82 -14.43 22.10
N SER A 109 -27.42 -13.55 22.90
CA SER A 109 -27.41 -13.62 24.37
C SER A 109 -27.99 -14.90 24.97
N ASP A 110 -28.84 -15.61 24.24
CA ASP A 110 -29.41 -16.88 24.65
C ASP A 110 -28.41 -18.03 24.62
N GLY A 111 -27.23 -17.84 24.01
CA GLY A 111 -26.19 -18.85 23.87
C GLY A 111 -26.59 -20.05 22.99
N ARG A 112 -27.63 -19.92 22.17
CA ARG A 112 -28.17 -20.99 21.31
C ARG A 112 -28.32 -20.56 19.85
N THR A 113 -28.54 -19.28 19.62
CA THR A 113 -28.87 -18.75 18.31
C THR A 113 -27.65 -18.07 17.71
N LEU A 114 -27.21 -18.53 16.55
CA LEU A 114 -26.26 -17.81 15.70
C LEU A 114 -27.06 -16.86 14.81
N ALA A 115 -26.74 -15.58 14.84
CA ALA A 115 -27.22 -14.60 13.89
C ALA A 115 -26.13 -14.37 12.83
N VAL A 116 -26.51 -14.41 11.56
CA VAL A 116 -25.66 -14.11 10.42
C VAL A 116 -26.25 -12.90 9.72
N LEU A 117 -25.54 -11.79 9.76
CA LEU A 117 -25.79 -10.59 8.96
C LEU A 117 -25.08 -10.77 7.62
N PHE A 118 -25.81 -10.56 6.53
CA PHE A 118 -25.29 -10.67 5.16
C PHE A 118 -26.12 -9.81 4.21
N GLU A 119 -25.56 -9.57 3.04
CA GLU A 119 -26.17 -8.83 1.95
C GLU A 119 -26.59 -9.81 0.84
N PRO A 120 -27.89 -9.96 0.55
CA PRO A 120 -28.32 -10.87 -0.52
C PRO A 120 -28.02 -10.25 -1.90
N GLU A 121 -27.47 -11.03 -2.85
CA GLU A 121 -27.24 -10.61 -4.26
C GLU A 121 -28.46 -10.02 -4.99
N TRP A 122 -29.66 -10.18 -4.43
CA TRP A 122 -30.95 -9.86 -5.06
C TRP A 122 -31.74 -8.80 -4.29
N ALA A 123 -31.21 -8.22 -3.22
CA ALA A 123 -31.92 -7.24 -2.40
C ALA A 123 -30.99 -6.10 -1.95
N ASP A 124 -31.46 -4.87 -2.14
CA ASP A 124 -30.79 -3.64 -1.70
C ASP A 124 -30.79 -3.45 -0.16
N ASN A 125 -31.25 -4.46 0.58
CA ASN A 125 -31.43 -4.40 2.03
C ASN A 125 -30.63 -5.50 2.73
N HIS A 126 -30.00 -5.09 3.83
CA HIS A 126 -29.31 -5.97 4.75
C HIS A 126 -30.26 -7.00 5.35
N SER A 127 -29.80 -8.25 5.45
CA SER A 127 -30.60 -9.34 5.98
C SER A 127 -29.90 -10.04 7.15
N VAL A 128 -30.70 -10.46 8.13
CA VAL A 128 -30.24 -11.29 9.24
C VAL A 128 -30.92 -12.65 9.17
N GLU A 129 -30.11 -13.71 9.09
CA GLU A 129 -30.56 -15.10 9.24
C GLU A 129 -30.19 -15.66 10.61
N PHE A 130 -31.03 -16.56 11.11
CA PHE A 130 -30.80 -17.25 12.37
C PHE A 130 -30.54 -18.73 12.16
N TRP A 131 -29.56 -19.22 12.89
CA TRP A 131 -29.15 -20.61 12.86
C TRP A 131 -29.29 -21.19 14.26
N GLN A 132 -30.05 -22.28 14.37
CA GLN A 132 -30.33 -22.98 15.62
C GLN A 132 -30.23 -24.49 15.41
N PHE A 133 -29.89 -25.22 16.48
CA PHE A 133 -29.85 -26.67 16.42
C PHE A 133 -31.27 -27.26 16.39
N THR A 134 -31.57 -28.04 15.35
CA THR A 134 -32.75 -28.91 15.30
C THR A 134 -32.29 -30.36 15.36
N GLY A 135 -32.21 -30.91 16.56
CA GLY A 135 -31.57 -32.21 16.80
C GLY A 135 -30.05 -32.07 16.75
N THR A 136 -29.39 -32.76 15.81
CA THR A 136 -27.91 -32.73 15.69
C THR A 136 -27.39 -31.85 14.55
N LYS A 137 -28.28 -31.12 13.87
CA LYS A 137 -27.94 -30.28 12.73
C LYS A 137 -28.31 -28.84 13.03
N LEU A 138 -27.44 -27.92 12.62
CA LEU A 138 -27.73 -26.50 12.58
C LEU A 138 -28.68 -26.25 11.40
N SER A 139 -29.83 -25.65 11.67
CA SER A 139 -30.84 -25.30 10.68
C SER A 139 -30.99 -23.79 10.64
N ARG A 140 -31.09 -23.25 9.42
CA ARG A 140 -31.31 -21.84 9.16
C ARG A 140 -32.80 -21.46 9.14
N SER A 141 -33.10 -20.25 9.59
CA SER A 141 -34.41 -19.62 9.42
C SER A 141 -34.56 -19.04 8.01
N TYR A 142 -35.71 -18.43 7.73
CA TYR A 142 -35.82 -17.47 6.64
C TYR A 142 -35.08 -16.17 7.03
N PRO A 143 -34.50 -15.44 6.06
CA PRO A 143 -33.91 -14.14 6.30
C PRO A 143 -34.94 -13.14 6.79
N ILE A 144 -34.57 -12.32 7.77
CA ILE A 144 -35.31 -11.14 8.20
C ILE A 144 -34.59 -9.93 7.62
N GLU A 145 -35.30 -9.20 6.78
CA GLU A 145 -34.85 -7.93 6.21
C GLU A 145 -34.78 -6.85 7.29
N LEU A 146 -33.70 -6.08 7.29
CA LEU A 146 -33.51 -4.93 8.16
C LEU A 146 -33.97 -3.68 7.43
N ASP A 147 -35.18 -3.23 7.74
CA ASP A 147 -35.71 -1.97 7.23
C ASP A 147 -35.19 -0.81 8.10
N CYS A 148 -34.14 -0.15 7.61
CA CYS A 148 -33.58 1.05 8.22
C CYS A 148 -34.27 2.34 7.73
N SER A 149 -35.21 2.24 6.79
CA SER A 149 -35.92 3.40 6.23
C SER A 149 -37.03 3.85 7.18
N ALA A 150 -37.08 5.15 7.46
CA ALA A 150 -38.27 5.71 8.10
C ALA A 150 -39.34 5.80 7.01
N ASP A 151 -40.44 5.05 7.16
CA ASP A 151 -41.63 5.20 6.32
C ASP A 151 -41.92 6.70 6.12
N GLU A 152 -41.71 7.18 4.90
CA GLU A 152 -42.11 8.52 4.46
C GLU A 152 -43.64 8.55 4.43
N ASP A 153 -44.27 8.67 5.60
CA ASP A 153 -45.69 8.98 5.68
C ASP A 153 -45.86 10.41 5.10
N GLU A 154 -46.30 10.42 3.84
CA GLU A 154 -46.77 11.54 3.06
C GLU A 154 -47.56 12.56 3.92
N ASP A 155 -47.30 13.85 3.71
CA ASP A 155 -48.18 14.98 4.03
C ASP A 155 -48.13 15.67 5.43
N ASN A 156 -46.98 15.79 6.12
CA ASN A 156 -46.90 16.77 7.23
C ASN A 156 -45.70 17.74 7.15
N ASP A 157 -45.98 18.92 6.59
CA ASP A 157 -45.17 20.16 6.50
C ASP A 157 -44.85 20.83 7.87
N GLU A 158 -44.60 20.08 8.94
CA GLU A 158 -43.95 20.63 10.13
C GLU A 158 -42.62 19.91 10.34
N PRO A 159 -41.48 20.62 10.37
CA PRO A 159 -40.19 20.03 10.72
C PRO A 159 -40.22 19.71 12.22
N SER A 160 -40.85 18.61 12.59
CA SER A 160 -40.61 17.99 13.87
C SER A 160 -39.15 17.51 13.83
N GLY A 161 -38.28 18.19 14.57
CA GLY A 161 -36.83 17.91 14.64
C GLY A 161 -36.47 16.56 15.29
N ASN A 162 -37.07 15.47 14.80
CA ASN A 162 -36.99 14.10 15.33
C ASN A 162 -36.88 13.05 14.21
N LEU A 163 -36.40 13.39 13.01
CA LEU A 163 -36.12 12.37 11.99
C LEU A 163 -34.64 11.96 12.11
N LEU A 164 -34.47 10.68 12.43
CA LEU A 164 -33.21 9.98 12.70
C LEU A 164 -32.18 10.20 11.58
N PRO A 165 -30.86 10.24 11.87
CA PRO A 165 -29.88 10.01 10.82
C PRO A 165 -30.01 8.56 10.34
N LEU A 166 -30.26 8.40 9.04
CA LEU A 166 -30.08 7.17 8.28
C LEU A 166 -28.61 6.74 8.46
N TYR A 167 -28.39 5.62 9.15
CA TYR A 167 -27.07 4.98 9.20
C TYR A 167 -27.11 3.80 8.24
N GLU A 168 -26.23 3.77 7.24
CA GLU A 168 -26.10 2.64 6.32
C GLU A 168 -25.20 1.59 6.97
N ILE A 169 -25.66 0.34 7.03
CA ILE A 169 -24.90 -0.73 7.67
C ILE A 169 -23.69 -1.06 6.79
N HIS A 170 -22.47 -0.94 7.32
CA HIS A 170 -21.26 -1.36 6.60
C HIS A 170 -20.73 -2.67 7.18
N PHE A 171 -20.25 -3.59 6.34
CA PHE A 171 -19.73 -4.87 6.84
C PHE A 171 -18.40 -4.73 7.59
N ASP A 172 -17.69 -3.61 7.48
CA ASP A 172 -16.53 -3.30 8.31
C ASP A 172 -16.90 -2.78 9.71
N ASP A 173 -18.19 -2.57 10.00
CA ASP A 173 -18.67 -2.22 11.34
C ASP A 173 -18.48 -3.34 12.36
N PHE A 174 -18.37 -2.96 13.63
CA PHE A 174 -18.21 -3.92 14.70
C PHE A 174 -19.56 -4.49 15.15
N LEU A 175 -19.79 -5.75 14.76
CA LEU A 175 -20.93 -6.53 15.22
C LEU A 175 -20.65 -7.27 16.54
N PHE A 176 -21.56 -7.08 17.50
CA PHE A 176 -21.61 -7.75 18.79
C PHE A 176 -23.01 -8.31 19.08
N ALA A 177 -23.09 -9.29 19.97
CA ALA A 177 -24.36 -9.66 20.58
C ALA A 177 -24.72 -8.65 21.66
N GLY A 178 -26.01 -8.30 21.74
CA GLY A 178 -26.57 -7.39 22.73
C GLY A 178 -27.49 -8.09 23.72
N PRO A 179 -27.97 -7.35 24.74
CA PRO A 179 -28.96 -7.85 25.69
C PRO A 179 -30.26 -8.26 24.99
N ASP A 180 -31.04 -9.13 25.63
CA ASP A 180 -32.37 -9.56 25.16
C ASP A 180 -32.40 -10.14 23.73
N ASN A 181 -31.35 -10.87 23.33
CA ASN A 181 -31.17 -11.41 21.99
C ASN A 181 -31.16 -10.35 20.88
N SER A 182 -30.67 -9.15 21.18
CA SER A 182 -30.44 -8.13 20.18
C SER A 182 -29.07 -8.30 19.51
N LEU A 183 -28.91 -7.67 18.34
CA LEU A 183 -27.60 -7.38 17.76
C LEU A 183 -27.20 -5.95 18.13
N ILE A 184 -25.91 -5.74 18.36
CA ILE A 184 -25.32 -4.41 18.52
C ILE A 184 -24.36 -4.21 17.38
N LEU A 185 -24.69 -3.26 16.52
CA LEU A 185 -23.80 -2.76 15.49
C LEU A 185 -23.22 -1.45 16.02
N TYR A 186 -21.92 -1.44 16.23
CA TYR A 186 -21.20 -0.22 16.52
C TYR A 186 -20.52 0.24 15.24
N ALA A 187 -20.87 1.45 14.88
CA ALA A 187 -20.53 2.10 13.64
C ALA A 187 -19.51 3.20 13.90
N CYS A 188 -18.35 3.09 13.28
CA CYS A 188 -17.31 4.10 13.35
C CYS A 188 -16.64 4.25 11.98
N GLY A 189 -17.01 5.30 11.25
CA GLY A 189 -16.50 5.51 9.90
C GLY A 189 -17.25 6.63 9.19
N GLU A 190 -18.56 6.73 9.47
CA GLU A 190 -19.41 7.77 8.91
C GLU A 190 -18.97 9.18 9.30
N ARG A 191 -19.20 10.13 8.41
CA ARG A 191 -18.87 11.54 8.59
C ARG A 191 -20.15 12.36 8.62
N SER A 192 -20.41 13.07 9.72
CA SER A 192 -21.58 13.96 9.80
C SER A 192 -21.37 15.15 8.92
N PHE A 193 -22.29 15.32 8.00
CA PHE A 193 -22.36 16.46 7.13
C PHE A 193 -23.18 17.64 7.75
N THR A 194 -22.97 18.01 9.05
CA THR A 194 -23.82 19.03 9.72
C THR A 194 -23.31 20.49 9.85
N ASP A 195 -22.01 20.84 10.04
CA ASP A 195 -21.48 22.25 9.81
C ASP A 195 -20.05 22.49 9.13
N LEU A 196 -19.86 22.40 7.81
CA LEU A 196 -18.73 22.72 6.92
C LEU A 196 -17.47 21.88 7.03
N LYS A 197 -17.59 20.78 7.76
CA LYS A 197 -16.51 19.94 8.21
C LYS A 197 -17.07 18.54 8.38
N SER A 198 -16.53 17.59 7.64
CA SER A 198 -16.49 16.17 7.95
C SER A 198 -16.06 16.03 9.41
N ARG A 199 -16.99 15.55 10.24
CA ARG A 199 -16.69 15.14 11.61
C ARG A 199 -17.04 13.67 11.71
N PRO A 200 -16.11 12.82 12.18
CA PRO A 200 -16.43 11.42 12.36
C PRO A 200 -17.64 11.30 13.31
N LEU A 201 -18.58 10.46 12.94
CA LEU A 201 -19.71 10.06 13.73
C LEU A 201 -19.45 8.70 14.33
N GLN A 202 -20.07 8.50 15.47
CA GLN A 202 -20.18 7.20 16.09
C GLN A 202 -21.65 6.96 16.32
N PHE A 203 -22.15 5.89 15.72
CA PHE A 203 -23.49 5.42 15.96
C PHE A 203 -23.45 4.08 16.66
N LEU A 204 -24.45 3.90 17.52
CA LEU A 204 -24.72 2.65 18.16
C LEU A 204 -26.11 2.23 17.76
N MET A 205 -26.19 1.17 16.96
CA MET A 205 -27.43 0.57 16.54
C MET A 205 -27.66 -0.70 17.34
N ARG A 206 -28.83 -0.80 17.96
CA ARG A 206 -29.33 -2.01 18.61
C ARG A 206 -30.50 -2.54 17.81
N ILE A 207 -30.35 -3.74 17.27
CA ILE A 207 -31.38 -4.43 16.51
C ILE A 207 -32.03 -5.45 17.44
N ASP A 208 -33.20 -5.11 17.98
CA ASP A 208 -34.01 -6.03 18.78
C ASP A 208 -34.76 -6.99 17.86
N LEU A 209 -34.64 -8.28 18.13
CA LEU A 209 -35.14 -9.33 17.25
C LEU A 209 -36.39 -9.98 17.83
N ASN A 210 -37.56 -9.70 17.24
CA ASN A 210 -38.81 -10.37 17.63
C ASN A 210 -39.01 -11.65 16.82
N LEU A 211 -38.23 -12.68 17.15
CA LEU A 211 -38.18 -13.98 16.47
C LEU A 211 -39.56 -14.64 16.20
N PRO A 212 -40.57 -14.56 17.10
CA PRO A 212 -41.91 -15.12 16.85
C PRO A 212 -42.73 -14.39 15.77
N GLU A 213 -42.46 -13.10 15.53
CA GLU A 213 -43.22 -12.26 14.59
C GLU A 213 -42.51 -12.06 13.25
N GLY A 214 -41.25 -12.51 13.14
CA GLY A 214 -40.44 -12.36 11.93
C GLY A 214 -40.10 -10.90 11.63
N LYS A 215 -39.99 -10.07 12.66
CA LYS A 215 -39.68 -8.63 12.53
C LYS A 215 -38.49 -8.24 13.40
N ALA A 216 -37.64 -7.38 12.89
CA ALA A 216 -36.62 -6.67 13.64
C ALA A 216 -37.14 -5.27 14.02
N SER A 217 -36.74 -4.77 15.18
CA SER A 217 -36.95 -3.36 15.55
C SER A 217 -35.60 -2.73 15.85
N ILE A 218 -35.33 -1.61 15.21
CA ILE A 218 -34.04 -0.94 15.27
C ILE A 218 -34.10 0.19 16.30
N ARG A 219 -33.01 0.38 17.05
CA ARG A 219 -32.80 1.48 17.99
C ARG A 219 -31.46 2.12 17.68
N VAL A 220 -31.41 3.44 17.62
CA VAL A 220 -30.19 4.15 17.20
C VAL A 220 -29.85 5.23 18.20
N GLN A 221 -28.57 5.34 18.54
CA GLN A 221 -28.05 6.42 19.35
C GLN A 221 -26.74 6.96 18.75
N ARG A 222 -26.71 8.29 18.58
CA ARG A 222 -25.46 9.02 18.30
C ARG A 222 -24.62 9.15 19.58
N LEU A 223 -23.34 8.81 19.48
CA LEU A 223 -22.35 8.92 20.57
C LEU A 223 -21.51 10.21 20.43
N GLU A 224 -20.50 10.36 21.30
CA GLU A 224 -19.55 11.48 21.23
C GLU A 224 -18.75 11.44 19.93
N THR A 225 -18.50 12.60 19.34
CA THR A 225 -17.62 12.72 18.16
C THR A 225 -16.18 12.32 18.54
N PRO A 226 -15.56 11.35 17.87
CA PRO A 226 -14.15 11.03 18.09
C PRO A 226 -13.22 12.04 17.39
N PRO A 227 -11.91 12.05 17.69
CA PRO A 227 -10.93 12.79 16.90
C PRO A 227 -10.80 12.23 15.48
N LYS A 228 -10.50 13.08 14.48
CA LYS A 228 -10.41 12.67 13.05
C LYS A 228 -9.47 11.50 12.76
N LYS A 229 -8.35 11.37 13.50
CA LYS A 229 -7.34 10.31 13.29
C LYS A 229 -7.55 9.06 14.17
N TRP A 230 -8.71 8.94 14.82
CA TRP A 230 -9.00 7.77 15.65
C TRP A 230 -9.59 6.64 14.82
N ASN A 231 -8.80 5.58 14.63
CA ASN A 231 -9.25 4.30 14.07
C ASN A 231 -9.26 3.24 15.18
N PRO A 232 -10.43 2.81 15.69
CA PRO A 232 -10.51 1.80 16.75
C PRO A 232 -10.32 0.38 16.22
N GLU A 233 -9.60 -0.45 16.98
CA GLU A 233 -9.65 -1.91 16.81
C GLU A 233 -10.84 -2.51 17.57
N LYS A 234 -11.43 -3.62 17.08
CA LYS A 234 -12.58 -4.28 17.76
C LYS A 234 -12.33 -4.56 19.23
N CYS A 235 -11.09 -4.87 19.61
CA CYS A 235 -10.69 -5.22 20.97
C CYS A 235 -10.76 -4.04 21.95
N CYS A 236 -10.78 -2.79 21.47
CA CYS A 236 -10.93 -1.60 22.30
C CYS A 236 -12.40 -1.34 22.73
N ILE A 237 -13.35 -2.13 22.22
CA ILE A 237 -14.77 -2.06 22.57
C ILE A 237 -15.20 -3.38 23.21
N ALA A 238 -15.95 -3.30 24.31
CA ALA A 238 -16.49 -4.47 24.98
C ALA A 238 -17.99 -4.34 25.20
N VAL A 239 -18.73 -5.44 25.09
CA VAL A 239 -20.16 -5.51 25.40
C VAL A 239 -20.40 -6.53 26.50
N ASP A 240 -21.06 -6.10 27.58
CA ASP A 240 -21.64 -6.98 28.60
C ASP A 240 -23.11 -7.20 28.29
N ILE A 241 -23.36 -8.32 27.62
CA ILE A 241 -24.69 -8.77 27.22
C ILE A 241 -25.63 -8.89 28.43
N LYS A 242 -25.13 -9.36 29.57
CA LYS A 242 -25.96 -9.65 30.76
C LYS A 242 -26.39 -8.37 31.46
N ARG A 243 -25.47 -7.40 31.56
CA ARG A 243 -25.74 -6.10 32.19
C ARG A 243 -26.33 -5.08 31.21
N GLY A 244 -26.26 -5.36 29.90
CA GLY A 244 -26.65 -4.44 28.83
C GLY A 244 -25.75 -3.20 28.80
N LEU A 245 -24.45 -3.39 28.95
CA LEU A 245 -23.47 -2.30 28.97
C LEU A 245 -22.50 -2.42 27.81
N LEU A 246 -22.10 -1.29 27.23
CA LEU A 246 -20.99 -1.20 26.30
C LEU A 246 -19.89 -0.34 26.92
N ALA A 247 -18.64 -0.79 26.85
CA ALA A 247 -17.47 -0.05 27.29
C ALA A 247 -16.62 0.32 26.08
N MET A 248 -16.17 1.57 26.03
CA MET A 248 -15.31 2.09 24.96
C MET A 248 -14.42 3.22 25.50
N PRO A 249 -13.31 3.57 24.84
CA PRO A 249 -12.50 4.72 25.23
C PRO A 249 -13.33 6.01 25.27
N GLY A 250 -13.06 6.87 26.26
CA GLY A 250 -13.69 8.18 26.33
C GLY A 250 -13.12 9.12 25.27
N MET A 251 -13.98 9.87 24.58
CA MET A 251 -13.55 10.80 23.53
C MET A 251 -13.04 12.13 24.10
N ALA A 252 -13.41 12.46 25.33
CA ALA A 252 -12.98 13.68 26.00
C ALA A 252 -11.74 13.45 26.87
N ILE A 253 -10.73 14.32 26.72
CA ILE A 253 -9.55 14.34 27.59
C ILE A 253 -9.71 15.48 28.58
N GLU A 254 -9.81 15.16 29.87
CA GLU A 254 -9.92 16.16 30.93
C GLU A 254 -8.53 16.60 31.43
N THR A 255 -8.37 17.90 31.65
CA THR A 255 -7.18 18.45 32.30
C THR A 255 -7.40 18.55 33.80
N THR A 256 -6.43 18.03 34.56
CA THR A 256 -6.40 18.10 36.02
C THR A 256 -5.24 19.00 36.46
N PRO A 257 -5.37 19.73 37.59
CA PRO A 257 -4.24 20.43 38.19
C PRO A 257 -3.16 19.40 38.56
N GLY A 258 -1.99 19.45 37.90
CA GLY A 258 -0.95 18.44 38.09
C GLY A 258 -0.39 18.44 39.51
N HIS A 259 0.08 17.26 39.93
CA HIS A 259 0.69 17.05 41.24
C HIS A 259 2.02 17.80 41.42
N ASP A 260 2.71 18.12 40.32
CA ASP A 260 3.95 18.90 40.30
C ASP A 260 3.71 20.37 39.92
N MET A 261 3.90 21.24 40.92
CA MET A 261 4.11 22.70 40.84
C MET A 261 3.91 23.35 39.45
N GLY A 262 2.66 23.46 39.00
CA GLY A 262 2.25 24.33 37.88
C GLY A 262 2.12 23.70 36.49
N LYS A 263 2.30 22.39 36.30
CA LYS A 263 2.01 21.72 35.01
C LYS A 263 0.65 21.01 35.02
N PRO A 264 -0.12 20.99 33.91
CA PRO A 264 -1.38 20.24 33.82
C PRO A 264 -1.13 18.73 33.70
N GLY A 265 -2.00 17.92 34.31
CA GLY A 265 -2.09 16.47 34.09
C GLY A 265 -3.30 16.12 33.21
N TYR A 266 -3.23 15.02 32.47
CA TYR A 266 -4.24 14.59 31.51
C TYR A 266 -4.90 13.30 31.95
N LEU A 267 -6.23 13.29 31.92
CA LEU A 267 -7.03 12.18 32.41
C LEU A 267 -7.59 11.37 31.24
N GLN A 268 -7.27 10.09 31.21
CA GLN A 268 -7.85 9.15 30.29
C GLN A 268 -9.06 8.47 30.94
N GLN A 269 -10.14 8.36 30.17
CA GLN A 269 -11.43 7.86 30.63
C GLN A 269 -11.92 6.70 29.75
N VAL A 270 -12.84 5.91 30.30
CA VAL A 270 -13.66 4.93 29.58
C VAL A 270 -15.12 5.35 29.71
N ASN A 271 -15.84 5.34 28.60
CA ASN A 271 -17.28 5.55 28.56
C ASN A 271 -17.98 4.20 28.74
N LEU A 272 -18.82 4.09 29.77
CA LEU A 272 -19.78 2.99 29.94
C LEU A 272 -21.16 3.45 29.48
N ILE A 273 -21.72 2.80 28.48
CA ILE A 273 -22.98 3.14 27.83
C ILE A 273 -24.03 2.09 28.18
N ASP A 274 -25.21 2.51 28.62
CA ASP A 274 -26.34 1.61 28.91
C ASP A 274 -27.16 1.30 27.65
N LEU A 275 -26.98 0.10 27.09
CA LEU A 275 -27.63 -0.37 25.87
C LEU A 275 -29.15 -0.54 26.02
N ASN A 276 -29.66 -0.65 27.25
CA ASN A 276 -31.10 -0.80 27.50
C ASN A 276 -31.86 0.52 27.45
N ARG A 277 -31.13 1.63 27.53
CA ARG A 277 -31.68 2.98 27.52
C ARG A 277 -31.65 3.62 26.13
N ILE A 278 -31.10 2.94 25.13
CA ILE A 278 -31.14 3.39 23.73
C ILE A 278 -32.62 3.49 23.29
N PRO A 279 -33.07 4.68 22.84
CA PRO A 279 -34.45 4.88 22.41
C PRO A 279 -34.74 4.15 21.09
N PRO A 280 -35.99 3.73 20.84
CA PRO A 280 -36.41 3.19 19.55
C PRO A 280 -36.11 4.14 18.39
N ALA A 281 -35.89 3.58 17.20
CA ALA A 281 -35.88 4.35 15.97
C ALA A 281 -37.17 5.19 15.84
N GLY A 282 -37.04 6.50 15.66
CA GLY A 282 -38.12 7.49 15.51
C GLY A 282 -38.38 8.32 16.78
N GLU A 283 -37.81 7.94 17.92
CA GLU A 283 -37.84 8.75 19.14
C GLU A 283 -36.60 9.66 19.27
N ALA A 284 -36.73 10.79 19.98
CA ALA A 284 -35.62 11.72 20.16
C ALA A 284 -34.44 11.05 20.89
N PRO A 285 -33.20 11.20 20.40
CA PRO A 285 -32.03 10.60 21.05
C PRO A 285 -31.84 11.17 22.46
N LEU A 286 -31.38 10.33 23.38
CA LEU A 286 -31.08 10.80 24.73
C LEU A 286 -29.81 11.67 24.72
N PRO A 287 -29.72 12.70 25.60
CA PRO A 287 -28.46 13.37 25.84
C PRO A 287 -27.40 12.35 26.22
N VAL A 288 -26.26 12.41 25.55
CA VAL A 288 -25.15 11.47 25.70
C VAL A 288 -24.74 11.29 27.16
N GLN A 289 -24.74 12.38 27.95
CA GLN A 289 -24.41 12.39 29.38
C GLN A 289 -25.42 11.64 30.26
N GLU A 290 -26.65 11.43 29.78
CA GLU A 290 -27.66 10.64 30.49
C GLU A 290 -27.51 9.14 30.20
N LEU A 291 -26.93 8.77 29.06
CA LEU A 291 -26.73 7.39 28.63
C LEU A 291 -25.39 6.79 29.08
N MET A 292 -24.38 7.65 29.31
CA MET A 292 -23.03 7.21 29.64
C MET A 292 -22.56 7.59 31.05
N LEU A 293 -21.77 6.72 31.65
CA LEU A 293 -20.93 7.00 32.80
C LEU A 293 -19.46 7.05 32.35
N ARG A 294 -18.78 8.15 32.63
CA ARG A 294 -17.34 8.27 32.37
C ARG A 294 -16.54 7.82 33.58
N ILE A 295 -15.69 6.81 33.39
CA ILE A 295 -14.83 6.27 34.42
C ILE A 295 -13.39 6.71 34.16
N PRO A 296 -12.74 7.45 35.07
CA PRO A 296 -11.34 7.77 34.95
C PRO A 296 -10.47 6.54 35.23
N VAL A 297 -9.65 6.17 34.25
CA VAL A 297 -8.90 4.90 34.25
C VAL A 297 -7.40 5.07 34.37
N ARG A 298 -6.83 6.22 34.00
CA ARG A 298 -5.39 6.52 34.16
C ARG A 298 -5.16 8.01 34.01
N SER A 299 -4.16 8.56 34.71
CA SER A 299 -3.69 9.92 34.49
C SER A 299 -2.26 9.90 33.99
N TYR A 300 -1.93 10.89 33.16
CA TYR A 300 -0.61 11.08 32.58
C TYR A 300 -0.13 12.50 32.86
N SER A 301 1.14 12.65 33.20
CA SER A 301 1.77 13.97 33.18
C SER A 301 2.08 14.38 31.74
N ALA A 302 2.31 15.68 31.52
CA ALA A 302 2.84 16.17 30.24
C ALA A 302 4.21 15.53 29.89
N GLU A 303 4.95 15.03 30.88
CA GLU A 303 6.23 14.34 30.64
C GLU A 303 6.01 12.91 30.14
N ASP A 304 5.00 12.20 30.64
CA ASP A 304 4.64 10.82 30.21
C ASP A 304 4.05 10.75 28.80
N LEU A 305 3.45 11.85 28.33
CA LEU A 305 2.92 11.96 26.97
C LEU A 305 3.96 12.52 25.98
N GLY A 306 5.10 12.99 26.49
CA GLY A 306 6.13 13.69 25.73
C GLY A 306 5.92 15.21 25.75
N SER A 307 7.03 15.95 25.75
CA SER A 307 7.05 17.41 25.92
C SER A 307 6.32 18.22 24.84
N ARG A 308 5.89 17.56 23.75
CA ARG A 308 5.15 18.17 22.62
C ARG A 308 3.65 17.83 22.63
N PHE A 309 3.16 17.04 23.59
CA PHE A 309 1.74 16.67 23.67
C PHE A 309 0.88 17.92 23.87
N ASP A 310 -0.01 18.16 22.92
CA ASP A 310 -0.99 19.23 22.94
C ASP A 310 -2.41 18.63 23.09
N PRO A 311 -3.10 18.84 24.22
CA PRO A 311 -4.46 18.33 24.43
C PRO A 311 -5.49 18.91 23.46
N GLU A 312 -5.20 20.01 22.77
CA GLU A 312 -6.10 20.59 21.75
C GLU A 312 -5.84 20.02 20.34
N ASN A 313 -4.73 19.30 20.15
CA ASN A 313 -4.38 18.70 18.87
C ASN A 313 -5.08 17.34 18.70
N GLN A 314 -5.86 17.16 17.63
CA GLN A 314 -6.62 15.92 17.39
C GLN A 314 -5.75 14.67 17.19
N ARG A 315 -4.52 14.80 16.65
CA ARG A 315 -3.58 13.68 16.51
C ARG A 315 -3.10 13.21 17.88
N ASP A 316 -2.80 14.15 18.76
CA ASP A 316 -2.38 13.85 20.14
C ASP A 316 -3.54 13.30 20.99
N GLN A 317 -4.75 13.85 20.82
CA GLN A 317 -5.95 13.30 21.42
C GLN A 317 -6.21 11.86 20.93
N ALA A 318 -6.15 11.61 19.62
CA ALA A 318 -6.29 10.28 19.04
C ALA A 318 -5.22 9.33 19.59
N ALA A 319 -3.95 9.75 19.62
CA ALA A 319 -2.84 8.95 20.13
C ALA A 319 -3.04 8.61 21.62
N LEU A 320 -3.51 9.55 22.45
CA LEU A 320 -3.84 9.28 23.85
C LEU A 320 -5.02 8.31 23.97
N ILE A 321 -6.10 8.48 23.20
CA ILE A 321 -7.25 7.57 23.20
C ILE A 321 -6.84 6.16 22.77
N GLN A 322 -6.07 6.05 21.68
CA GLN A 322 -5.54 4.79 21.15
C GLN A 322 -4.64 4.07 22.15
N ARG A 323 -4.05 4.75 23.14
CA ARG A 323 -3.29 4.04 24.18
C ARG A 323 -4.10 2.96 24.87
N ILE A 324 -5.44 3.06 24.96
CA ILE A 324 -6.28 1.92 25.38
C ILE A 324 -6.31 0.93 24.24
N ASN A 325 -5.61 -0.18 24.45
CA ASN A 325 -5.50 -1.27 23.51
C ASN A 325 -6.73 -2.18 23.57
N SER A 326 -7.19 -2.54 24.78
CA SER A 326 -8.36 -3.40 24.91
C SER A 326 -9.17 -3.20 26.19
N LEU A 327 -10.47 -3.51 26.10
CA LEU A 327 -11.42 -3.45 27.21
C LEU A 327 -12.11 -4.81 27.39
N GLN A 328 -12.44 -5.17 28.63
CA GLN A 328 -13.19 -6.40 28.90
C GLN A 328 -13.96 -6.34 30.21
N PHE A 329 -15.25 -6.69 30.18
CA PHE A 329 -16.05 -6.81 31.41
C PHE A 329 -15.65 -8.03 32.24
N SER A 330 -15.62 -7.87 33.56
CA SER A 330 -15.40 -8.97 34.48
C SER A 330 -16.63 -9.88 34.55
N ALA A 331 -16.43 -11.18 34.34
CA ALA A 331 -17.48 -12.19 34.47
C ALA A 331 -17.93 -12.41 35.93
N GLN A 332 -17.05 -12.15 36.90
CA GLN A 332 -17.27 -12.47 38.32
C GLN A 332 -17.70 -11.27 39.16
N ASP A 333 -17.23 -10.07 38.79
CA ASP A 333 -17.42 -8.85 39.55
C ASP A 333 -18.10 -7.77 38.70
N ASP A 334 -18.68 -6.76 39.35
CA ASP A 334 -19.15 -5.53 38.68
C ASP A 334 -17.95 -4.62 38.39
N ALA A 335 -17.09 -5.08 37.49
CA ALA A 335 -15.84 -4.42 37.13
C ALA A 335 -15.51 -4.55 35.64
N LEU A 336 -14.62 -3.68 35.17
CA LEU A 336 -14.04 -3.63 33.84
C LEU A 336 -12.52 -3.74 33.93
N TRP A 337 -11.93 -4.54 33.06
CA TRP A 337 -10.50 -4.56 32.78
C TRP A 337 -10.16 -3.61 31.64
N VAL A 338 -9.09 -2.87 31.84
CA VAL A 338 -8.55 -1.89 30.89
C VAL A 338 -7.09 -2.23 30.65
N CYS A 339 -6.73 -2.38 29.38
CA CYS A 339 -5.39 -2.70 28.93
C CYS A 339 -4.86 -1.63 27.97
N TRP A 340 -3.57 -1.34 28.09
CA TRP A 340 -2.91 -0.30 27.31
C TRP A 340 -1.86 -0.87 26.34
N HIS A 341 -1.46 -0.08 25.33
CA HIS A 341 -0.39 -0.45 24.39
C HIS A 341 0.99 -0.61 25.05
N ASP A 342 1.20 -0.02 26.24
CA ASP A 342 2.38 -0.29 27.07
C ASP A 342 2.26 -1.62 27.84
N HIS A 343 1.27 -2.45 27.52
CA HIS A 343 0.94 -3.73 28.16
C HIS A 343 0.58 -3.62 29.64
N ALA A 344 0.33 -2.40 30.11
CA ALA A 344 -0.19 -2.19 31.44
C ALA A 344 -1.67 -2.64 31.50
N VAL A 345 -2.10 -3.08 32.67
CA VAL A 345 -3.48 -3.53 32.90
C VAL A 345 -4.03 -2.99 34.22
N ARG A 346 -5.33 -2.69 34.27
CA ARG A 346 -6.02 -2.23 35.49
C ARG A 346 -7.43 -2.81 35.53
N LYS A 347 -7.90 -3.12 36.74
CA LYS A 347 -9.31 -3.40 37.02
C LYS A 347 -9.97 -2.18 37.64
N THR A 348 -11.11 -1.77 37.14
CA THR A 348 -11.93 -0.68 37.69
C THR A 348 -13.35 -1.17 37.95
N ALA A 349 -13.98 -0.73 39.03
CA ALA A 349 -15.40 -0.98 39.27
C ALA A 349 -16.26 -0.23 38.24
N LEU A 350 -17.42 -0.78 37.89
CA LEU A 350 -18.34 -0.17 36.93
C LEU A 350 -18.99 1.13 37.45
N ASP A 351 -18.93 1.39 38.76
CA ASP A 351 -19.36 2.66 39.37
C ASP A 351 -18.24 3.72 39.42
N GLY A 352 -17.03 3.36 38.98
CA GLY A 352 -15.83 4.19 39.03
C GLY A 352 -15.28 4.50 40.43
N GLN A 353 -15.90 3.98 41.50
CA GLN A 353 -15.51 4.29 42.89
C GLN A 353 -14.27 3.53 43.33
N TRP A 354 -14.02 2.37 42.73
CA TRP A 354 -12.91 1.49 43.09
C TRP A 354 -12.03 1.17 41.89
N ARG A 355 -10.71 1.16 42.11
CA ARG A 355 -9.69 0.84 41.11
C ARG A 355 -8.55 0.04 41.72
N SER A 356 -8.03 -0.94 40.98
CA SER A 356 -6.74 -1.55 41.29
C SER A 356 -5.58 -0.62 40.91
N PRO A 357 -4.37 -0.85 41.43
CA PRO A 357 -3.15 -0.27 40.83
C PRO A 357 -3.05 -0.63 39.34
N VAL A 358 -2.34 0.19 38.58
CA VAL A 358 -1.90 -0.20 37.22
C VAL A 358 -0.83 -1.27 37.38
N LEU A 359 -1.08 -2.46 36.85
CA LEU A 359 -0.12 -3.55 36.84
C LEU A 359 0.69 -3.48 35.54
N ALA A 360 2.02 -3.53 35.62
CA ALA A 360 2.88 -3.61 34.43
C ALA A 360 4.15 -4.41 34.70
N VAL A 361 4.76 -4.92 33.62
CA VAL A 361 5.93 -5.79 33.67
C VAL A 361 7.18 -5.02 34.05
N ALA A 362 7.98 -5.60 34.95
CA ALA A 362 9.29 -5.07 35.33
C ALA A 362 10.26 -5.04 34.13
N ASP A 363 11.12 -4.03 34.07
CA ASP A 363 12.29 -4.06 33.19
C ASP A 363 13.26 -5.17 33.66
N LYS A 364 13.73 -5.99 32.71
CA LYS A 364 14.69 -7.07 32.99
C LYS A 364 16.02 -6.52 33.52
N ALA A 365 16.42 -5.32 33.08
CA ALA A 365 17.66 -4.66 33.49
C ALA A 365 17.49 -3.87 34.80
N ASP A 366 16.28 -3.41 35.09
CA ASP A 366 15.97 -2.66 36.31
C ASP A 366 14.59 -3.06 36.86
N PRO A 367 14.53 -4.00 37.82
CA PRO A 367 13.28 -4.50 38.38
C PRO A 367 12.41 -3.44 39.08
N GLU A 368 12.95 -2.24 39.33
CA GLU A 368 12.20 -1.09 39.88
C GLU A 368 11.60 -0.21 38.77
N ARG A 369 11.92 -0.45 37.50
CA ARG A 369 11.37 0.25 36.33
C ARG A 369 10.36 -0.61 35.55
N ILE A 370 9.49 0.06 34.81
CA ILE A 370 8.45 -0.56 33.97
C ILE A 370 9.00 -0.69 32.55
N ARG A 371 8.80 -1.86 31.92
CA ARG A 371 9.18 -2.14 30.54
C ARG A 371 8.07 -1.72 29.58
N THR A 372 8.38 -0.94 28.55
CA THR A 372 7.55 -0.83 27.34
C THR A 372 7.98 -1.92 26.35
N SER A 373 7.15 -2.95 26.16
CA SER A 373 7.48 -4.11 25.30
C SER A 373 7.36 -3.79 23.80
N ARG A 374 7.94 -4.66 22.94
CA ARG A 374 7.92 -4.63 21.48
C ARG A 374 6.94 -5.71 20.95
N SER A 375 6.00 -5.31 20.09
CA SER A 375 5.02 -6.07 19.27
C SER A 375 3.70 -6.58 19.90
N GLU A 376 2.74 -6.90 19.00
CA GLU A 376 1.38 -6.35 18.89
C GLU A 376 0.22 -7.08 19.63
N ALA A 377 -0.87 -6.30 19.78
CA ALA A 377 -2.29 -6.60 20.03
C ALA A 377 -2.75 -8.07 20.15
N SER A 378 -2.87 -8.62 21.38
CA SER A 378 -3.82 -9.71 21.74
C SER A 378 -3.72 -10.08 23.23
N LEU A 379 -4.33 -9.31 24.14
CA LEU A 379 -3.97 -9.34 25.58
C LEU A 379 -5.11 -9.61 26.59
N LEU A 380 -6.36 -9.86 26.17
CA LEU A 380 -7.49 -9.99 27.12
C LEU A 380 -8.41 -11.19 26.91
N GLN A 381 -7.90 -12.31 26.40
CA GLN A 381 -8.72 -13.52 26.30
C GLN A 381 -8.38 -14.60 27.34
N ALA A 382 -7.66 -14.26 28.40
CA ALA A 382 -7.38 -15.18 29.51
C ALA A 382 -7.58 -14.48 30.87
N MET A 383 -8.72 -14.73 31.49
CA MET A 383 -9.04 -14.14 32.79
C MET A 383 -8.25 -14.83 33.92
N PRO A 384 -7.61 -14.07 34.83
CA PRO A 384 -7.14 -14.62 36.09
C PRO A 384 -8.35 -14.91 36.99
N SER A 385 -8.51 -16.17 37.38
CA SER A 385 -9.34 -16.53 38.54
C SER A 385 -8.50 -16.37 39.81
N PRO A 386 -9.09 -16.04 40.98
CA PRO A 386 -8.40 -16.14 42.26
C PRO A 386 -7.76 -17.52 42.50
N ALA A 387 -8.27 -18.57 41.83
CA ALA A 387 -7.74 -19.93 41.88
C ALA A 387 -6.53 -20.18 40.95
N LYS A 388 -6.33 -19.36 39.90
CA LYS A 388 -5.24 -19.46 38.92
C LYS A 388 -4.88 -18.07 38.36
N PRO A 389 -3.99 -17.32 39.03
CA PRO A 389 -3.63 -15.97 38.62
C PRO A 389 -2.57 -16.02 37.52
N ARG A 390 -3.00 -16.16 36.27
CA ARG A 390 -2.16 -15.99 35.07
C ARG A 390 -2.87 -15.04 34.13
N ILE A 391 -2.15 -14.01 33.68
CA ILE A 391 -2.57 -13.12 32.60
C ILE A 391 -1.66 -13.47 31.43
N LEU A 392 -2.24 -13.86 30.29
CA LEU A 392 -1.50 -14.22 29.08
C LEU A 392 -1.32 -12.99 28.20
N LEU A 393 -0.07 -12.65 27.85
CA LEU A 393 0.29 -11.63 26.87
C LEU A 393 1.10 -12.31 25.74
N GLY A 394 1.04 -11.87 24.48
CA GLY A 394 2.00 -12.27 23.43
C GLY A 394 1.48 -13.17 22.30
N GLY A 395 2.13 -13.03 21.13
CA GLY A 395 1.81 -13.68 19.85
C GLY A 395 2.06 -15.19 19.82
N TRP A 396 1.98 -15.80 18.62
CA TRP A 396 1.85 -17.27 18.47
C TRP A 396 3.08 -18.10 18.87
N HIS A 397 4.27 -17.49 18.97
CA HIS A 397 5.50 -18.15 19.41
C HIS A 397 5.81 -17.94 20.90
N ASP A 398 5.53 -16.73 21.41
CA ASP A 398 5.96 -16.29 22.74
C ASP A 398 4.73 -15.91 23.55
N LEU A 399 4.26 -16.82 24.39
CA LEU A 399 3.24 -16.49 25.38
C LEU A 399 3.92 -16.05 26.66
N TYR A 400 3.42 -14.98 27.27
CA TYR A 400 3.93 -14.41 28.49
C TYR A 400 2.86 -14.58 29.55
N THR A 401 3.22 -15.13 30.71
CA THR A 401 2.33 -15.20 31.87
C THR A 401 2.76 -14.22 32.95
N LEU A 402 1.82 -13.45 33.48
CA LEU A 402 2.08 -12.60 34.65
C LEU A 402 1.79 -13.35 35.95
N ARG A 403 2.75 -13.31 36.87
CA ARG A 403 2.60 -13.89 38.21
C ARG A 403 2.28 -12.81 39.23
N LEU A 404 1.12 -12.93 39.87
CA LEU A 404 0.64 -11.98 40.88
C LEU A 404 0.98 -12.43 42.31
N SER A 405 1.41 -11.48 43.14
CA SER A 405 1.60 -11.69 44.56
C SER A 405 0.26 -11.76 45.31
N THR A 406 0.24 -12.29 46.54
CA THR A 406 -0.96 -12.31 47.38
C THR A 406 -1.54 -10.91 47.63
N GLU A 407 -0.67 -9.90 47.73
CA GLU A 407 -1.05 -8.51 47.93
C GLU A 407 -1.69 -7.92 46.67
N GLN A 408 -1.13 -8.21 45.50
CA GLN A 408 -1.70 -7.83 44.20
C GLN A 408 -3.05 -8.51 43.97
N LEU A 409 -3.19 -9.78 44.33
CA LEU A 409 -4.48 -10.48 44.27
C LEU A 409 -5.52 -9.87 45.21
N ALA A 410 -5.12 -9.49 46.42
CA ALA A 410 -6.00 -8.77 47.35
C ALA A 410 -6.39 -7.37 46.82
N ALA A 411 -5.47 -6.71 46.10
CA ALA A 411 -5.74 -5.43 45.43
C ALA A 411 -6.62 -5.57 44.18
N LEU A 412 -6.89 -6.78 43.68
CA LEU A 412 -7.83 -7.04 42.58
C LEU A 412 -9.23 -7.44 43.05
N ALA A 413 -9.38 -7.83 44.31
CA ALA A 413 -10.61 -8.39 44.87
C ALA A 413 -11.67 -7.36 45.31
N MET A 414 -11.54 -6.08 44.94
CA MET A 414 -12.45 -4.99 45.34
C MET A 414 -12.64 -4.76 46.86
N THR A 415 -11.90 -5.48 47.71
CA THR A 415 -11.97 -5.37 49.18
C THR A 415 -10.87 -4.48 49.79
N SER A 416 -9.97 -3.97 48.95
CA SER A 416 -8.86 -3.10 49.34
C SER A 416 -9.19 -1.61 49.08
N PRO A 417 -8.53 -0.64 49.74
CA PRO A 417 -8.69 0.77 49.40
C PRO A 417 -8.42 1.02 47.91
N SER A 418 -9.23 1.86 47.27
CA SER A 418 -9.05 2.20 45.86
C SER A 418 -7.69 2.84 45.60
N ALA A 419 -7.00 2.42 44.55
CA ALA A 419 -5.76 3.04 44.13
C ALA A 419 -6.00 4.46 43.56
N VAL A 420 -4.98 5.31 43.72
CA VAL A 420 -4.89 6.60 43.00
C VAL A 420 -4.64 6.34 41.51
N LEU A 421 -4.98 7.30 40.65
CA LEU A 421 -4.95 7.12 39.19
C LEU A 421 -3.55 6.77 38.67
N GLU A 422 -2.50 7.28 39.32
CA GLU A 422 -1.08 7.09 39.02
C GLU A 422 -0.45 5.90 39.77
N GLY A 423 -1.24 5.16 40.57
CA GLY A 423 -0.71 4.09 41.42
C GLY A 423 -0.27 2.90 40.59
N TRP A 424 1.04 2.64 40.56
CA TRP A 424 1.67 1.51 39.87
C TRP A 424 1.96 0.32 40.78
N SER A 425 1.92 -0.88 40.22
CA SER A 425 2.45 -2.09 40.84
C SER A 425 3.17 -2.93 39.78
N VAL A 426 4.45 -3.20 40.01
CA VAL A 426 5.26 -3.99 39.09
C VAL A 426 4.97 -5.48 39.29
N VAL A 427 4.80 -6.20 38.19
CA VAL A 427 4.61 -7.67 38.17
C VAL A 427 5.76 -8.35 37.47
N GLN A 428 5.97 -9.64 37.79
CA GLN A 428 6.98 -10.46 37.12
C GLN A 428 6.35 -11.22 35.94
N GLU A 429 7.05 -11.17 34.82
CA GLU A 429 6.75 -11.89 33.58
C GLU A 429 7.49 -13.24 33.57
N GLU A 430 6.78 -14.31 33.26
CA GLU A 430 7.32 -15.63 32.96
C GLU A 430 7.02 -15.94 31.48
N VAL A 431 8.04 -16.21 30.68
CA VAL A 431 7.89 -16.60 29.26
C VAL A 431 7.51 -18.08 29.19
N CYS A 432 6.50 -18.38 28.40
CA CYS A 432 5.96 -19.68 28.08
C CYS A 432 6.15 -19.90 26.59
N ASP A 433 7.02 -20.82 26.21
CA ASP A 433 7.22 -21.16 24.81
C ASP A 433 6.12 -22.14 24.37
N TRP A 434 5.78 -22.14 23.08
CA TRP A 434 5.12 -23.31 22.50
C TRP A 434 6.00 -24.53 22.79
N GLY A 435 5.44 -25.58 23.40
CA GLY A 435 6.24 -26.71 23.84
C GLY A 435 7.10 -27.21 22.69
N ASP A 436 8.42 -27.18 22.88
CA ASP A 436 9.49 -27.50 21.93
C ASP A 436 9.26 -28.78 21.07
N GLU A 437 8.36 -29.67 21.47
CA GLU A 437 8.12 -30.94 20.82
C GLU A 437 7.54 -30.85 19.41
N TRP A 438 6.74 -29.81 19.09
CA TRP A 438 6.12 -29.64 17.76
C TRP A 438 6.80 -28.59 16.87
N SER A 439 7.44 -27.55 17.41
CA SER A 439 8.20 -26.57 16.60
C SER A 439 9.54 -27.10 16.12
N GLN A 440 10.09 -28.10 16.81
CA GLN A 440 11.41 -28.63 16.49
C GLN A 440 11.27 -30.01 15.83
N PRO A 441 11.60 -30.17 14.53
CA PRO A 441 11.45 -31.43 13.81
C PRO A 441 12.13 -32.64 14.46
N HIS A 442 13.11 -32.43 15.34
CA HIS A 442 13.84 -33.50 16.01
C HIS A 442 13.16 -34.03 17.29
N LYS A 443 12.14 -33.33 17.83
CA LYS A 443 11.36 -33.75 19.00
C LYS A 443 9.97 -34.29 18.64
N GLN A 444 9.53 -34.07 17.40
CA GLN A 444 8.30 -34.65 16.86
C GLN A 444 8.45 -36.18 16.72
N SER A 445 7.45 -36.93 17.17
CA SER A 445 7.31 -38.35 16.82
C SER A 445 7.07 -38.52 15.33
N ASP A 446 7.37 -39.71 14.79
CA ASP A 446 7.16 -40.00 13.36
C ASP A 446 5.69 -39.84 12.95
N GLU A 447 4.75 -40.13 13.85
CA GLU A 447 3.32 -39.93 13.62
C GLU A 447 2.93 -38.44 13.57
N GLN A 448 3.55 -37.61 14.40
CA GLN A 448 3.35 -36.15 14.39
C GLN A 448 3.96 -35.49 13.15
N LYS A 449 5.18 -35.89 12.76
CA LYS A 449 5.82 -35.46 11.50
C LYS A 449 4.93 -35.74 10.31
N LEU A 450 4.43 -36.99 10.25
CA LEU A 450 3.55 -37.45 9.21
C LEU A 450 2.22 -36.66 9.19
N HIS A 451 1.65 -36.36 10.36
CA HIS A 451 0.41 -35.60 10.46
C HIS A 451 0.56 -34.16 9.98
N LEU A 452 1.63 -33.46 10.39
CA LEU A 452 1.94 -32.11 9.94
C LEU A 452 2.25 -32.05 8.44
N ALA A 453 3.03 -33.01 7.93
CA ALA A 453 3.39 -33.07 6.51
C ALA A 453 2.20 -33.33 5.59
N LEU A 454 1.10 -33.88 6.12
CA LEU A 454 -0.14 -34.15 5.37
C LEU A 454 -1.22 -33.07 5.58
N LEU A 455 -1.02 -32.13 6.49
CA LEU A 455 -2.04 -31.13 6.84
C LEU A 455 -2.28 -30.18 5.66
N GLY A 456 -3.55 -30.04 5.24
CA GLY A 456 -3.93 -29.23 4.08
C GLY A 456 -3.63 -29.87 2.71
N LYS A 457 -3.01 -31.07 2.66
CA LYS A 457 -2.63 -31.74 1.40
C LYS A 457 -3.59 -32.86 1.01
N ARG A 458 -3.80 -33.06 -0.30
CA ARG A 458 -4.53 -34.20 -0.86
C ARG A 458 -3.66 -35.46 -0.79
N LYS A 459 -4.06 -36.36 0.10
CA LYS A 459 -3.34 -37.61 0.39
C LYS A 459 -3.61 -38.69 -0.67
N THR A 460 -2.55 -39.18 -1.31
CA THR A 460 -2.54 -40.39 -2.12
C THR A 460 -1.75 -41.49 -1.41
N ARG A 461 -2.36 -42.67 -1.23
CA ARG A 461 -1.72 -43.78 -0.51
C ARG A 461 -0.86 -44.61 -1.47
N VAL A 462 0.41 -44.76 -1.13
CA VAL A 462 1.35 -45.68 -1.79
C VAL A 462 1.54 -46.88 -0.87
N ALA A 463 1.47 -48.12 -1.36
CA ALA A 463 1.61 -49.27 -0.48
C ALA A 463 3.06 -49.46 0.03
N ASP A 464 4.04 -49.12 -0.81
CA ASP A 464 5.48 -49.21 -0.55
C ASP A 464 6.23 -48.37 -1.60
N PHE A 465 7.03 -47.39 -1.18
CA PHE A 465 7.82 -46.56 -2.10
C PHE A 465 8.94 -47.31 -2.81
N GLY A 466 9.42 -48.43 -2.24
CA GLY A 466 10.42 -49.29 -2.88
C GLY A 466 9.86 -50.23 -3.95
N SER A 467 8.53 -50.25 -4.12
CA SER A 467 7.86 -51.15 -5.05
C SER A 467 7.35 -50.42 -6.29
N GLU A 468 7.91 -50.75 -7.45
CA GLU A 468 7.48 -50.22 -8.76
C GLU A 468 5.97 -50.43 -9.01
N GLN A 469 5.43 -51.58 -8.58
CA GLN A 469 4.00 -51.89 -8.71
C GLN A 469 3.12 -51.01 -7.83
N ALA A 470 3.58 -50.68 -6.62
CA ALA A 470 2.83 -49.82 -5.70
C ALA A 470 2.84 -48.36 -6.17
N LEU A 471 3.98 -47.89 -6.69
CA LEU A 471 4.11 -46.57 -7.33
C LEU A 471 3.20 -46.46 -8.56
N GLY A 472 3.22 -47.45 -9.45
CA GLY A 472 2.34 -47.48 -10.62
C GLY A 472 0.85 -47.53 -10.26
N ALA A 473 0.47 -48.26 -9.21
CA ALA A 473 -0.91 -48.29 -8.71
C ALA A 473 -1.36 -46.93 -8.12
N ALA A 474 -0.45 -46.23 -7.43
CA ALA A 474 -0.72 -44.89 -6.91
C ALA A 474 -0.89 -43.86 -8.04
N LEU A 475 -0.06 -43.92 -9.08
CA LEU A 475 -0.18 -43.08 -10.28
C LEU A 475 -1.50 -43.32 -11.00
N TYR A 476 -1.91 -44.59 -11.18
CA TYR A 476 -3.22 -44.92 -11.75
C TYR A 476 -4.40 -44.44 -10.90
N TYR A 477 -4.29 -44.49 -9.58
CA TYR A 477 -5.33 -43.96 -8.70
C TYR A 477 -5.42 -42.44 -8.76
N LEU A 478 -4.28 -41.76 -8.87
CA LEU A 478 -4.23 -40.32 -9.05
C LEU A 478 -4.90 -39.89 -10.37
N SER A 479 -4.62 -40.57 -11.48
CA SER A 479 -5.28 -40.26 -12.76
C SER A 479 -6.80 -40.44 -12.70
N LEU A 480 -7.29 -41.45 -11.98
CA LEU A 480 -8.73 -41.60 -11.74
C LEU A 480 -9.31 -40.44 -10.91
N LYS A 481 -8.56 -39.88 -9.96
CA LYS A 481 -9.02 -38.76 -9.12
C LYS A 481 -9.05 -37.43 -9.87
N CYS A 482 -8.06 -37.21 -10.73
CA CYS A 482 -8.01 -36.02 -11.58
C CYS A 482 -9.16 -35.92 -12.58
N SER A 483 -9.88 -37.03 -12.87
CA SER A 483 -11.08 -36.99 -13.71
C SER A 483 -12.24 -36.15 -13.15
N ASP A 484 -12.18 -35.76 -11.88
CA ASP A 484 -13.13 -34.85 -11.21
C ASP A 484 -12.36 -33.76 -10.47
N MET A 485 -11.71 -32.89 -11.26
CA MET A 485 -10.77 -31.89 -10.74
C MET A 485 -11.43 -30.88 -9.79
N ALA A 486 -12.66 -30.44 -10.10
CA ALA A 486 -13.41 -29.50 -9.27
C ALA A 486 -13.62 -29.97 -7.83
N ASN A 487 -13.80 -31.28 -7.60
CA ASN A 487 -13.89 -31.84 -6.25
C ASN A 487 -12.54 -32.21 -5.64
N PHE A 488 -11.50 -32.32 -6.48
CA PHE A 488 -10.16 -32.69 -6.08
C PHE A 488 -9.33 -31.49 -5.63
N CYS A 489 -9.53 -30.32 -6.22
CA CYS A 489 -8.99 -29.05 -5.75
C CYS A 489 -9.61 -28.61 -4.42
N THR A 490 -8.96 -27.68 -3.73
CA THR A 490 -9.33 -27.12 -2.42
C THR A 490 -9.30 -25.60 -2.56
N GLY A 491 -10.43 -24.99 -2.91
CA GLY A 491 -10.44 -23.62 -3.41
C GLY A 491 -9.59 -23.52 -4.68
N ASN A 492 -8.66 -22.57 -4.68
CA ASN A 492 -7.69 -22.35 -5.75
C ASN A 492 -6.39 -23.16 -5.57
N HIS A 493 -6.36 -24.22 -4.74
CA HIS A 493 -5.14 -25.01 -4.49
C HIS A 493 -5.30 -26.51 -4.75
N LEU A 494 -4.26 -27.13 -5.33
CA LEU A 494 -4.06 -28.57 -5.44
C LEU A 494 -2.65 -28.96 -4.94
N ILE A 495 -2.55 -29.27 -3.65
CA ILE A 495 -1.30 -29.71 -3.03
C ILE A 495 -1.33 -31.23 -2.83
N LEU A 496 -0.47 -31.96 -3.52
CA LEU A 496 -0.41 -33.42 -3.46
C LEU A 496 0.61 -33.93 -2.44
N ALA A 497 0.22 -34.97 -1.69
CA ALA A 497 1.13 -35.71 -0.82
C ALA A 497 0.96 -37.21 -0.98
N PHE A 498 2.05 -37.91 -1.24
CA PHE A 498 2.08 -39.36 -1.39
C PHE A 498 2.63 -39.98 -0.12
N THR A 499 2.00 -41.03 0.41
CA THR A 499 2.48 -41.63 1.68
C THR A 499 2.18 -43.12 1.78
N ASP A 500 3.12 -43.84 2.38
CA ASP A 500 2.99 -45.24 2.79
C ASP A 500 2.53 -45.42 4.25
N GLY A 501 2.33 -44.30 4.96
CA GLY A 501 2.03 -44.27 6.38
C GLY A 501 3.27 -44.18 7.28
N LYS A 502 4.47 -44.03 6.71
CA LYS A 502 5.73 -43.77 7.42
C LYS A 502 6.45 -42.56 6.85
N GLU A 503 6.55 -42.49 5.52
CA GLU A 503 7.18 -41.40 4.79
C GLU A 503 6.14 -40.63 3.96
N VAL A 504 6.49 -39.39 3.61
CA VAL A 504 5.70 -38.54 2.71
C VAL A 504 6.60 -38.07 1.59
N TRP A 505 6.18 -38.30 0.35
CA TRP A 505 6.80 -37.71 -0.84
C TRP A 505 5.95 -36.56 -1.35
N ASN A 506 6.61 -35.48 -1.75
CA ASN A 506 5.98 -34.37 -2.46
C ASN A 506 5.82 -34.69 -3.95
N GLU A 507 5.29 -33.72 -4.70
CA GLU A 507 5.02 -33.83 -6.12
C GLU A 507 6.29 -34.17 -6.94
N ALA A 508 7.35 -33.35 -6.84
CA ALA A 508 8.66 -33.57 -7.47
C ALA A 508 9.24 -34.96 -7.22
N GLN A 509 9.30 -35.41 -5.96
CA GLN A 509 9.87 -36.71 -5.60
C GLN A 509 9.10 -37.87 -6.23
N PHE A 510 7.77 -37.78 -6.26
CA PHE A 510 6.93 -38.80 -6.86
C PHE A 510 7.09 -38.84 -8.38
N PHE A 511 6.93 -37.72 -9.08
CA PHE A 511 6.94 -37.71 -10.55
C PHE A 511 8.32 -37.98 -11.15
N SER A 512 9.40 -37.47 -10.54
CA SER A 512 10.78 -37.80 -10.94
C SER A 512 11.11 -39.29 -10.84
N THR A 513 10.47 -40.00 -9.90
CA THR A 513 10.68 -41.43 -9.67
C THR A 513 9.81 -42.28 -10.59
N VAL A 514 8.51 -41.99 -10.70
CA VAL A 514 7.58 -42.82 -11.47
C VAL A 514 7.85 -42.78 -12.97
N ILE A 515 8.35 -41.66 -13.50
CA ILE A 515 8.69 -41.53 -14.92
C ILE A 515 9.86 -42.44 -15.34
N GLN A 516 10.72 -42.83 -14.40
CA GLN A 516 11.88 -43.71 -14.64
C GLN A 516 11.50 -45.20 -14.59
N LEU A 517 10.28 -45.54 -14.19
CA LEU A 517 9.85 -46.93 -14.05
C LEU A 517 9.80 -47.60 -15.44
N PRO A 518 10.21 -48.88 -15.56
CA PRO A 518 10.21 -49.62 -16.82
C PRO A 518 8.81 -50.01 -17.31
N PHE A 519 7.78 -49.28 -16.89
CA PHE A 519 6.38 -49.53 -17.19
C PHE A 519 5.93 -48.68 -18.38
N GLU A 520 5.53 -49.34 -19.47
CA GLU A 520 5.23 -48.69 -20.77
C GLU A 520 4.15 -47.59 -20.70
N SER A 521 3.31 -47.53 -19.66
CA SER A 521 2.23 -46.53 -19.56
C SER A 521 2.39 -45.52 -18.43
N ALA A 522 3.55 -45.40 -17.78
CA ALA A 522 3.75 -44.39 -16.73
C ALA A 522 3.62 -42.97 -17.28
N ALA A 523 4.31 -42.69 -18.40
CA ALA A 523 4.21 -41.40 -19.10
C ALA A 523 2.78 -41.13 -19.61
N GLU A 524 2.08 -42.15 -20.11
CA GLU A 524 0.69 -42.02 -20.58
C GLU A 524 -0.27 -41.65 -19.42
N LEU A 525 -0.09 -42.23 -18.22
CA LEU A 525 -0.91 -41.87 -17.06
C LEU A 525 -0.62 -40.45 -16.54
N MET A 526 0.63 -40.00 -16.62
CA MET A 526 0.98 -38.60 -16.32
C MET A 526 0.35 -37.64 -17.34
N ALA A 527 0.35 -38.02 -18.63
CA ALA A 527 -0.35 -37.26 -19.67
C ALA A 527 -1.86 -37.20 -19.44
N ASP A 528 -2.50 -38.28 -19.00
CA ASP A 528 -3.93 -38.30 -18.65
C ASP A 528 -4.24 -37.34 -17.48
N ILE A 529 -3.35 -37.27 -16.49
CA ILE A 529 -3.47 -36.34 -15.35
C ILE A 529 -3.43 -34.90 -15.85
N LEU A 530 -2.42 -34.54 -16.66
CA LEU A 530 -2.29 -33.18 -17.20
C LEU A 530 -3.46 -32.80 -18.10
N ASN A 531 -3.93 -33.69 -18.98
CA ASN A 531 -5.11 -33.41 -19.81
C ASN A 531 -6.38 -33.20 -18.97
N SER A 532 -6.52 -33.89 -17.84
CA SER A 532 -7.67 -33.69 -16.94
C SER A 532 -7.59 -32.35 -16.22
N PHE A 533 -6.38 -31.87 -15.92
CA PHE A 533 -6.14 -30.56 -15.33
C PHE A 533 -6.32 -29.43 -16.34
N ILE A 534 -5.77 -29.54 -17.55
CA ILE A 534 -5.97 -28.57 -18.64
C ILE A 534 -7.46 -28.37 -18.98
N ALA A 535 -8.28 -29.41 -18.80
CA ALA A 535 -9.72 -29.35 -19.06
C ALA A 535 -10.55 -28.76 -17.90
N TYR A 536 -9.91 -28.42 -16.77
CA TYR A 536 -10.58 -27.84 -15.61
C TYR A 536 -10.64 -26.32 -15.75
N GLU A 537 -11.84 -25.74 -15.66
CA GLU A 537 -12.07 -24.29 -15.86
C GLU A 537 -11.30 -23.38 -14.90
N GLY A 538 -10.83 -23.90 -13.76
CA GLY A 538 -10.04 -23.12 -12.80
C GLY A 538 -8.57 -23.51 -12.74
N ALA A 539 -8.00 -23.98 -13.84
CA ALA A 539 -6.60 -24.39 -13.94
C ALA A 539 -5.63 -23.20 -13.92
N ASP A 540 -6.05 -22.09 -14.51
CA ASP A 540 -5.41 -20.77 -14.53
C ASP A 540 -5.06 -20.31 -13.12
N TYR A 541 -6.00 -20.30 -12.20
CA TYR A 541 -5.80 -19.87 -10.82
C TYR A 541 -5.48 -20.99 -9.82
N CYS A 542 -4.98 -22.17 -10.24
CA CYS A 542 -4.74 -23.30 -9.32
C CYS A 542 -3.27 -23.48 -8.88
N PHE A 543 -3.03 -23.34 -7.58
CA PHE A 543 -1.70 -23.37 -6.96
C PHE A 543 -1.34 -24.71 -6.29
N SER A 544 -0.05 -25.05 -6.27
CA SER A 544 0.56 -26.08 -5.43
C SER A 544 1.37 -25.47 -4.27
N GLU A 545 2.37 -26.19 -3.75
CA GLU A 545 3.20 -25.70 -2.64
C GLU A 545 4.10 -24.53 -3.08
N ASN A 546 4.19 -23.49 -2.24
CA ASN A 546 4.97 -22.27 -2.48
C ASN A 546 4.54 -21.50 -3.74
N GLU A 547 3.24 -21.37 -3.97
CA GLU A 547 2.66 -20.58 -5.07
C GLU A 547 3.05 -21.06 -6.48
N LYS A 548 3.64 -22.25 -6.60
CA LYS A 548 3.90 -22.89 -7.90
C LYS A 548 2.59 -23.29 -8.58
N PRO A 549 2.53 -23.35 -9.92
CA PRO A 549 1.39 -23.95 -10.61
C PRO A 549 1.10 -25.38 -10.14
N ALA A 550 -0.18 -25.75 -10.05
CA ALA A 550 -0.58 -27.11 -9.74
C ALA A 550 -0.13 -28.10 -10.83
N LEU A 551 0.50 -29.21 -10.43
CA LEU A 551 1.02 -30.24 -11.35
C LEU A 551 2.26 -29.82 -12.17
N ALA A 552 2.96 -28.75 -11.78
CA ALA A 552 4.16 -28.26 -12.47
C ALA A 552 5.29 -29.30 -12.52
N ASP A 553 5.52 -30.04 -11.43
CA ASP A 553 6.57 -31.08 -11.39
C ASP A 553 6.18 -32.29 -12.26
N CYS A 554 4.88 -32.60 -12.37
CA CYS A 554 4.37 -33.60 -13.31
C CYS A 554 4.68 -33.20 -14.77
N ALA A 555 4.39 -31.95 -15.13
CA ALA A 555 4.65 -31.41 -16.46
C ALA A 555 6.14 -31.41 -16.79
N LEU A 556 6.99 -30.90 -15.89
CA LEU A 556 8.45 -30.85 -16.11
C LEU A 556 9.05 -32.24 -16.31
N HIS A 557 8.73 -33.20 -15.44
CA HIS A 557 9.30 -34.54 -15.55
C HIS A 557 8.76 -35.33 -16.75
N LEU A 558 7.52 -35.08 -17.18
CA LEU A 558 7.01 -35.65 -18.43
C LEU A 558 7.75 -35.07 -19.64
N GLY A 559 7.95 -33.75 -19.69
CA GLY A 559 8.68 -33.06 -20.76
C GLY A 559 10.13 -33.52 -20.91
N LEU A 560 10.86 -33.69 -19.79
CA LEU A 560 12.26 -34.16 -19.79
C LEU A 560 12.44 -35.62 -20.24
N SER A 561 11.36 -36.39 -20.27
CA SER A 561 11.41 -37.83 -20.57
C SER A 561 11.58 -38.13 -22.05
N ASP A 562 10.84 -37.43 -22.92
CA ASP A 562 10.77 -37.68 -24.36
C ASP A 562 10.20 -36.44 -25.08
N SER A 563 10.81 -36.02 -26.20
CA SER A 563 10.40 -34.81 -26.94
C SER A 563 8.97 -34.90 -27.49
N ARG A 564 8.41 -36.12 -27.64
CA ARG A 564 7.02 -36.32 -28.07
C ARG A 564 5.98 -35.66 -27.17
N TRP A 565 6.35 -35.34 -25.92
CA TRP A 565 5.45 -34.76 -24.94
C TRP A 565 5.46 -33.24 -24.90
N LEU A 566 6.44 -32.58 -25.55
CA LEU A 566 6.54 -31.13 -25.57
C LEU A 566 5.24 -30.42 -26.00
N PRO A 567 4.46 -30.90 -27.00
CA PRO A 567 3.17 -30.30 -27.34
C PRO A 567 2.12 -30.34 -26.22
N LEU A 568 2.17 -31.35 -25.35
CA LEU A 568 1.29 -31.41 -24.17
C LEU A 568 1.77 -30.44 -23.08
N ILE A 569 3.08 -30.26 -22.93
CA ILE A 569 3.65 -29.31 -21.98
C ILE A 569 3.29 -27.87 -22.39
N SER A 570 3.40 -27.51 -23.67
CA SER A 570 2.92 -26.21 -24.16
C SER A 570 1.42 -26.00 -23.83
N ARG A 571 0.56 -26.99 -24.09
CA ARG A 571 -0.87 -26.91 -23.73
C ARG A 571 -1.13 -26.76 -22.23
N TYR A 572 -0.25 -27.29 -21.39
CA TYR A 572 -0.33 -27.10 -19.94
C TYR A 572 0.09 -25.68 -19.55
N LEU A 573 1.18 -25.16 -20.13
CA LEU A 573 1.66 -23.80 -19.88
C LEU A 573 0.66 -22.73 -20.34
N ASN A 574 -0.02 -22.96 -21.47
CA ASN A 574 -1.11 -22.08 -21.94
C ASN A 574 -2.43 -22.24 -21.15
N ALA A 575 -2.52 -23.17 -20.19
CA ALA A 575 -3.72 -23.39 -19.38
C ALA A 575 -3.58 -22.89 -17.94
N ILE A 576 -2.40 -22.41 -17.56
CA ILE A 576 -2.11 -21.77 -16.27
C ILE A 576 -1.99 -20.25 -16.51
N ASP A 577 -2.22 -19.44 -15.47
CA ASP A 577 -2.07 -17.96 -15.53
C ASP A 577 -0.62 -17.53 -15.87
N PRO A 578 -0.42 -16.48 -16.70
CA PRO A 578 0.87 -15.84 -16.94
C PRO A 578 1.69 -15.50 -15.68
N ASP A 579 1.05 -15.12 -14.57
CA ASP A 579 1.76 -14.84 -13.31
C ASP A 579 2.31 -16.10 -12.63
N HIS A 580 1.79 -17.27 -12.99
CA HIS A 580 2.21 -18.56 -12.43
C HIS A 580 3.41 -19.17 -13.18
N GLU A 581 3.90 -18.49 -14.21
CA GLU A 581 4.96 -18.95 -15.10
C GLU A 581 6.36 -18.95 -14.47
N ALA A 582 6.54 -18.26 -13.34
CA ALA A 582 7.80 -18.10 -12.60
C ALA A 582 8.62 -19.39 -12.40
N PHE A 583 7.95 -20.53 -12.20
CA PHE A 583 8.62 -21.83 -12.05
C PHE A 583 9.26 -22.32 -13.36
N PHE A 584 8.64 -22.07 -14.51
CA PHE A 584 9.13 -22.49 -15.82
C PHE A 584 10.05 -21.44 -16.47
N THR A 585 9.83 -20.14 -16.25
CA THR A 585 10.69 -19.04 -16.72
C THR A 585 12.05 -19.03 -16.02
N GLY A 586 12.13 -19.36 -14.72
CA GLY A 586 13.40 -19.35 -13.98
C GLY A 586 14.36 -20.51 -14.32
N GLU A 587 13.87 -21.73 -14.49
CA GLU A 587 14.74 -22.92 -14.71
C GLU A 587 14.12 -24.01 -15.62
N GLY A 588 12.79 -24.13 -15.66
CA GLY A 588 12.09 -25.23 -16.35
C GLY A 588 12.31 -25.30 -17.86
N VAL A 589 12.17 -24.18 -18.58
CA VAL A 589 12.36 -24.12 -20.04
C VAL A 589 13.80 -24.43 -20.42
N ARG A 590 14.79 -23.88 -19.69
CA ARG A 590 16.22 -24.15 -19.90
C ARG A 590 16.58 -25.64 -19.73
N LEU A 591 15.95 -26.32 -18.77
CA LEU A 591 16.15 -27.76 -18.59
C LEU A 591 15.59 -28.56 -19.78
N LEU A 592 14.40 -28.19 -20.28
CA LEU A 592 13.81 -28.83 -21.46
C LEU A 592 14.66 -28.56 -22.72
N GLU A 593 15.18 -27.34 -22.89
CA GLU A 593 16.06 -26.95 -24.00
C GLU A 593 17.37 -27.73 -23.99
N SER A 594 18.04 -27.79 -22.82
CA SER A 594 19.29 -28.55 -22.68
C SER A 594 19.14 -30.02 -23.07
N ARG A 595 17.92 -30.57 -22.95
CA ARG A 595 17.59 -31.96 -23.23
C ARG A 595 17.11 -32.18 -24.67
N HIS A 596 16.28 -31.27 -25.19
CA HIS A 596 15.50 -31.45 -26.41
C HIS A 596 15.73 -30.38 -27.48
N GLY A 597 16.59 -29.38 -27.26
CA GLY A 597 16.84 -28.27 -28.19
C GLY A 597 17.31 -28.66 -29.60
N ASN A 598 17.74 -29.92 -29.80
CA ASN A 598 18.10 -30.46 -31.12
C ASN A 598 17.01 -31.37 -31.74
N SER A 599 15.83 -31.46 -31.12
CA SER A 599 14.72 -32.29 -31.57
C SER A 599 13.80 -31.52 -32.52
N PRO A 600 13.20 -32.15 -33.54
CA PRO A 600 12.30 -31.47 -34.48
C PRO A 600 11.00 -30.99 -33.82
N GLU A 601 10.65 -31.53 -32.65
CA GLU A 601 9.50 -31.08 -31.86
C GLU A 601 9.80 -29.78 -31.07
N TRP A 602 11.08 -29.42 -30.89
CA TRP A 602 11.50 -28.28 -30.08
C TRP A 602 11.03 -26.95 -30.67
N ASP A 603 11.31 -26.70 -31.94
CA ASP A 603 10.95 -25.43 -32.60
C ASP A 603 9.43 -25.18 -32.53
N SER A 604 8.63 -26.23 -32.73
CA SER A 604 7.16 -26.13 -32.64
C SER A 604 6.67 -25.95 -31.21
N PHE A 605 7.36 -26.51 -30.21
CA PHE A 605 7.04 -26.32 -28.80
C PHE A 605 7.36 -24.90 -28.37
N TYR A 606 8.55 -24.43 -28.73
CA TYR A 606 9.06 -23.11 -28.40
C TYR A 606 8.16 -21.99 -28.95
N GLN A 607 7.76 -22.10 -30.22
CA GLN A 607 6.81 -21.18 -30.87
C GLN A 607 5.38 -21.26 -30.32
N SER A 608 5.08 -22.23 -29.46
CA SER A 608 3.76 -22.46 -28.87
C SER A 608 3.75 -22.19 -27.36
N LEU A 609 4.86 -21.69 -26.82
CA LEU A 609 4.90 -21.17 -25.45
C LEU A 609 4.16 -19.82 -25.41
N PRO A 610 3.60 -19.45 -24.25
CA PRO A 610 3.15 -18.07 -24.00
C PRO A 610 4.30 -17.08 -24.29
N ASP A 611 3.97 -15.89 -24.79
CA ASP A 611 4.95 -14.91 -25.28
C ASP A 611 5.98 -14.51 -24.20
N THR A 612 5.61 -14.60 -22.93
CA THR A 612 6.45 -14.41 -21.72
C THR A 612 7.51 -15.51 -21.48
N MET A 613 7.45 -16.67 -22.16
CA MET A 613 8.37 -17.81 -21.99
C MET A 613 9.25 -18.12 -23.20
N ALA A 614 8.96 -17.56 -24.37
CA ALA A 614 9.79 -17.72 -25.57
C ALA A 614 10.98 -16.77 -25.46
N TYR A 615 12.21 -17.29 -25.40
CA TYR A 615 13.42 -16.46 -25.48
C TYR A 615 13.48 -15.82 -26.89
N HIS A 616 13.07 -14.57 -27.01
CA HIS A 616 13.43 -13.78 -28.18
C HIS A 616 14.87 -13.28 -27.95
N GLU A 617 15.85 -13.97 -28.57
CA GLU A 617 17.16 -13.37 -28.85
C GLU A 617 16.89 -12.36 -29.98
N GLU A 618 17.05 -11.07 -29.69
CA GLU A 618 16.69 -9.91 -30.54
C GLU A 618 15.20 -9.54 -30.42
N ASP A 619 14.98 -8.44 -29.72
CA ASP A 619 13.81 -7.53 -29.66
C ASP A 619 13.56 -7.19 -28.18
N PHE A 620 14.48 -6.40 -27.63
CA PHE A 620 14.34 -5.70 -26.33
C PHE A 620 13.66 -4.33 -26.53
N ASP A 621 12.82 -4.25 -27.56
CA ASP A 621 11.98 -3.10 -27.90
C ASP A 621 10.55 -3.66 -28.01
N ASP A 622 9.59 -3.01 -27.35
CA ASP A 622 8.13 -3.23 -27.46
C ASP A 622 7.43 -4.27 -26.54
N ALA A 623 7.54 -4.13 -25.21
CA ALA A 623 6.53 -4.75 -24.33
C ALA A 623 6.35 -4.05 -22.97
N ASP A 624 6.05 -2.74 -22.98
CA ASP A 624 5.38 -2.06 -21.86
C ASP A 624 4.25 -1.17 -22.44
N GLU A 625 3.30 -1.78 -23.14
CA GLU A 625 1.97 -1.21 -23.40
C GLU A 625 0.91 -2.31 -23.23
N ASP A 626 0.32 -2.34 -22.03
CA ASP A 626 -1.08 -2.58 -21.68
C ASP A 626 -1.90 -3.68 -22.41
N GLU A 627 -2.67 -4.46 -21.64
CA GLU A 627 -4.12 -4.21 -21.59
C GLU A 627 -4.81 -5.07 -20.52
N GLU A 628 -5.29 -4.34 -19.50
CA GLU A 628 -6.45 -4.69 -18.69
C GLU A 628 -7.66 -5.02 -19.58
N ASP A 629 -8.43 -6.00 -19.15
CA ASP A 629 -9.69 -6.45 -19.71
C ASP A 629 -10.65 -5.29 -20.07
N ASN A 630 -10.81 -4.99 -21.36
CA ASN A 630 -11.94 -4.23 -21.89
C ASN A 630 -12.60 -4.96 -23.06
N ASP A 631 -13.59 -5.77 -22.72
CA ASP A 631 -14.35 -6.66 -23.61
C ASP A 631 -15.38 -5.88 -24.47
N ALA A 632 -14.90 -4.93 -25.27
CA ALA A 632 -15.69 -4.25 -26.31
C ALA A 632 -15.15 -4.58 -27.72
N PRO A 633 -16.02 -4.87 -28.71
CA PRO A 633 -15.56 -5.23 -30.05
C PRO A 633 -14.92 -4.01 -30.76
N ARG A 634 -13.59 -4.02 -30.87
CA ARG A 634 -12.78 -3.04 -31.61
C ARG A 634 -13.23 -2.96 -33.07
N ARG A 635 -13.32 -1.73 -33.61
CA ARG A 635 -13.62 -1.48 -35.03
C ARG A 635 -12.42 -1.93 -35.86
N SER A 636 -12.64 -2.55 -37.01
CA SER A 636 -11.52 -2.87 -37.89
C SER A 636 -10.95 -1.61 -38.54
N ASP A 637 -9.68 -1.62 -38.95
CA ASP A 637 -9.04 -0.47 -39.62
C ASP A 637 -9.83 -0.01 -40.87
N GLU A 638 -10.46 -0.98 -41.55
CA GLU A 638 -11.36 -0.74 -42.68
C GLU A 638 -12.62 0.04 -42.27
N GLU A 639 -13.17 -0.23 -41.09
CA GLU A 639 -14.32 0.49 -40.53
C GLU A 639 -13.96 1.89 -40.04
N VAL A 640 -12.76 2.09 -39.50
CA VAL A 640 -12.24 3.41 -39.10
C VAL A 640 -12.03 4.29 -40.32
N ARG A 641 -11.30 3.81 -41.31
CA ARG A 641 -11.05 4.54 -42.57
C ARG A 641 -12.33 4.83 -43.34
N ALA A 642 -13.30 3.91 -43.33
CA ALA A 642 -14.59 4.14 -43.96
C ALA A 642 -15.43 5.24 -43.27
N SER A 643 -15.13 5.56 -42.01
CA SER A 643 -15.79 6.65 -41.28
C SER A 643 -15.18 8.03 -41.55
N ILE A 644 -14.01 8.09 -42.18
CA ILE A 644 -13.29 9.32 -42.47
C ILE A 644 -13.56 9.72 -43.93
N PRO A 645 -13.86 11.00 -44.23
CA PRO A 645 -13.99 11.46 -45.60
C PRO A 645 -12.73 11.15 -46.43
N ALA A 646 -12.90 10.43 -47.54
CA ALA A 646 -11.79 10.02 -48.41
C ALA A 646 -10.97 11.20 -48.95
N GLU A 647 -11.55 12.41 -49.02
CA GLU A 647 -10.84 13.63 -49.40
C GLU A 647 -9.84 14.11 -48.33
N LEU A 648 -10.08 13.82 -47.04
CA LEU A 648 -9.16 14.15 -45.96
C LEU A 648 -7.98 13.17 -45.92
N LEU A 649 -8.26 11.86 -46.02
CA LEU A 649 -7.21 10.83 -46.13
C LEU A 649 -6.28 11.06 -47.33
N ALA A 650 -6.83 11.49 -48.48
CA ALA A 650 -6.03 11.82 -49.65
C ALA A 650 -5.20 13.11 -49.48
N GLN A 651 -5.66 14.06 -48.65
CA GLN A 651 -4.89 15.24 -48.30
C GLN A 651 -3.76 14.90 -47.32
N LEU A 652 -3.99 13.94 -46.40
CA LEU A 652 -3.01 13.51 -45.40
C LEU A 652 -1.81 12.85 -46.07
N ALA A 653 -2.05 11.89 -46.97
CA ALA A 653 -0.98 11.21 -47.72
C ALA A 653 -0.08 12.16 -48.55
N VAL A 654 -0.63 13.28 -49.04
CA VAL A 654 0.17 14.31 -49.73
C VAL A 654 1.07 15.06 -48.75
N LYS A 655 0.57 15.33 -47.54
CA LYS A 655 1.30 16.04 -46.50
C LYS A 655 2.37 15.19 -45.83
N GLU A 656 2.15 13.89 -45.68
CA GLU A 656 3.16 12.93 -45.24
C GLU A 656 4.34 12.85 -46.20
N GLN A 657 4.09 12.79 -47.52
CA GLN A 657 5.17 12.79 -48.51
C GLN A 657 5.98 14.10 -48.51
N GLU A 658 5.33 15.26 -48.30
CA GLU A 658 6.02 16.55 -48.15
C GLU A 658 6.98 16.55 -46.94
N ALA A 659 6.62 15.88 -45.85
CA ALA A 659 7.46 15.74 -44.66
C ALA A 659 8.66 14.81 -44.91
N ARG A 660 8.45 13.64 -45.55
CA ARG A 660 9.53 12.70 -45.91
C ARG A 660 10.59 13.35 -46.80
N ASP A 661 10.17 14.14 -47.80
CA ASP A 661 11.09 14.86 -48.68
C ASP A 661 11.93 15.92 -47.92
N ALA A 662 11.36 16.54 -46.88
CA ALA A 662 12.05 17.54 -46.06
C ALA A 662 13.10 16.94 -45.13
N TYR A 663 12.86 15.74 -44.58
CA TYR A 663 13.82 15.00 -43.77
C TYR A 663 15.02 14.51 -44.59
N GLN A 664 14.78 13.89 -45.74
CA GLN A 664 15.87 13.43 -46.62
C GLN A 664 16.79 14.59 -47.02
N HIS A 665 16.24 15.79 -47.22
CA HIS A 665 17.04 16.98 -47.49
C HIS A 665 18.01 17.33 -46.34
N GLN A 666 17.66 17.09 -45.08
CA GLN A 666 18.56 17.32 -43.94
C GLN A 666 19.71 16.31 -43.89
N ILE A 667 19.43 15.03 -44.11
CA ILE A 667 20.45 13.99 -44.20
C ILE A 667 21.45 14.30 -45.33
N ASP A 668 20.95 14.74 -46.48
CA ASP A 668 21.79 15.14 -47.61
C ASP A 668 22.71 16.33 -47.24
N ARG A 669 22.21 17.33 -46.49
CA ARG A 669 23.03 18.47 -46.01
C ARG A 669 24.21 18.02 -45.13
N VAL A 670 24.02 17.05 -44.24
CA VAL A 670 25.07 16.49 -43.38
C VAL A 670 26.12 15.76 -44.23
N ASN A 671 25.66 14.90 -45.14
CA ASN A 671 26.53 14.11 -46.00
C ASN A 671 27.37 14.98 -46.96
N GLU A 672 26.80 16.08 -47.45
CA GLU A 672 27.44 17.03 -48.36
C GLU A 672 28.38 18.04 -47.65
N ALA A 673 28.40 18.08 -46.31
CA ALA A 673 29.31 18.95 -45.58
C ALA A 673 30.79 18.55 -45.82
N GLU A 674 31.60 19.51 -46.28
CA GLU A 674 33.02 19.29 -46.62
C GLU A 674 33.99 19.96 -45.63
N THR A 675 33.47 20.80 -44.74
CA THR A 675 34.29 21.63 -43.85
C THR A 675 33.84 21.56 -42.40
N GLN A 676 34.80 21.75 -41.48
CA GLN A 676 34.53 21.81 -40.04
C GLN A 676 33.53 22.92 -39.67
N ALA A 677 33.53 24.03 -40.41
CA ALA A 677 32.59 25.14 -40.16
C ALA A 677 31.15 24.75 -40.50
N GLN A 678 30.94 23.99 -41.57
CA GLN A 678 29.60 23.53 -41.97
C GLN A 678 29.05 22.50 -40.99
N ILE A 679 29.89 21.56 -40.51
CA ILE A 679 29.48 20.63 -39.46
C ILE A 679 29.28 21.35 -38.13
N GLY A 680 30.10 22.35 -37.81
CA GLY A 680 29.88 23.19 -36.63
C GLY A 680 28.53 23.92 -36.67
N GLU A 681 28.14 24.47 -37.82
CA GLU A 681 26.80 25.06 -38.00
C GLU A 681 25.69 24.02 -37.82
N LEU A 682 25.86 22.79 -38.30
CA LEU A 682 24.88 21.70 -38.14
C LEU A 682 24.81 21.18 -36.70
N LEU A 683 25.93 21.09 -36.00
CA LEU A 683 26.00 20.75 -34.58
C LEU A 683 25.38 21.86 -33.72
N ASP A 684 25.56 23.14 -34.10
CA ASP A 684 24.91 24.27 -33.43
C ASP A 684 23.39 24.30 -33.72
N GLU A 685 22.98 24.02 -34.97
CA GLU A 685 21.56 23.83 -35.33
C GLU A 685 20.95 22.72 -34.47
N TRP A 686 21.61 21.56 -34.42
CA TRP A 686 21.17 20.43 -33.60
C TRP A 686 21.19 20.72 -32.10
N LEU A 687 22.22 21.39 -31.60
CA LEU A 687 22.31 21.79 -30.19
C LEU A 687 21.16 22.72 -29.83
N ASN A 688 20.87 23.73 -30.64
CA ASN A 688 19.72 24.62 -30.39
C ASN A 688 18.39 23.89 -30.44
N GLU A 689 18.27 22.86 -31.28
CA GLU A 689 17.06 22.06 -31.47
C GLU A 689 16.86 21.05 -30.34
N SER A 690 17.85 20.23 -30.02
CA SER A 690 17.85 19.30 -28.88
C SER A 690 17.61 20.02 -27.54
N GLN A 691 18.10 21.25 -27.39
CA GLN A 691 17.85 22.08 -26.20
C GLN A 691 16.45 22.72 -26.16
N GLN A 692 15.68 22.67 -27.26
CA GLN A 692 14.29 23.13 -27.36
C GLN A 692 13.27 21.99 -27.21
N ALA A 693 13.74 20.76 -27.02
CA ALA A 693 12.92 19.60 -26.74
C ALA A 693 12.03 19.85 -25.51
N TYR A 694 10.78 19.38 -25.58
CA TYR A 694 9.91 19.37 -24.40
C TYR A 694 10.43 18.27 -23.46
N ILE A 695 10.61 18.60 -22.19
CA ILE A 695 11.01 17.64 -21.18
C ILE A 695 9.73 17.21 -20.49
N ASP A 696 9.42 15.91 -20.51
CA ASP A 696 8.25 15.41 -19.79
C ASP A 696 8.58 15.39 -18.28
N PRO A 697 7.88 16.19 -17.45
CA PRO A 697 8.18 16.31 -16.04
C PRO A 697 7.75 15.07 -15.21
N GLU A 698 6.97 14.13 -15.76
CA GLU A 698 6.56 12.90 -15.06
C GLU A 698 7.55 11.76 -15.22
N ILE A 699 8.19 11.67 -16.40
CA ILE A 699 9.06 10.56 -16.78
C ILE A 699 10.50 11.00 -17.07
N ALA A 700 10.86 12.26 -16.82
CA ALA A 700 12.20 12.88 -16.97
C ALA A 700 13.00 12.46 -18.24
N SER A 701 12.31 11.93 -19.23
CA SER A 701 12.81 11.51 -20.52
C SER A 701 12.46 12.63 -21.51
N ILE A 702 13.30 12.77 -22.53
CA ILE A 702 13.05 13.72 -23.59
C ILE A 702 12.51 12.92 -24.76
N ASP A 703 11.18 12.86 -24.92
CA ASP A 703 10.60 12.38 -26.18
C ASP A 703 10.79 13.46 -27.25
N TYR A 704 11.95 13.41 -27.90
CA TYR A 704 12.23 14.24 -29.06
C TYR A 704 11.83 13.55 -30.37
N THR A 705 11.54 12.25 -30.37
CA THR A 705 11.19 11.50 -31.57
C THR A 705 9.90 12.04 -32.18
N SER A 706 8.88 12.27 -31.35
CA SER A 706 7.61 12.87 -31.75
C SER A 706 7.77 14.31 -32.31
N ARG A 707 8.57 15.17 -31.66
CA ARG A 707 8.86 16.53 -32.16
C ARG A 707 9.75 16.57 -33.40
N PHE A 708 10.68 15.63 -33.50
CA PHE A 708 11.56 15.52 -34.66
C PHE A 708 10.73 15.22 -35.91
N HIS A 709 9.71 14.38 -35.79
CA HIS A 709 8.74 14.14 -36.86
C HIS A 709 7.91 15.39 -37.17
N GLU A 710 7.37 16.06 -36.16
CA GLU A 710 6.58 17.29 -36.31
C GLU A 710 7.36 18.43 -36.98
N ARG A 711 8.69 18.49 -36.85
CA ARG A 711 9.55 19.48 -37.53
C ARG A 711 9.37 19.49 -39.04
N PHE A 712 9.08 18.34 -39.61
CA PHE A 712 8.90 18.18 -41.06
C PHE A 712 7.44 18.39 -41.49
N LYS A 713 6.51 18.55 -40.54
CA LYS A 713 5.10 18.81 -40.81
C LYS A 713 4.83 20.32 -40.92
N THR A 714 3.87 20.69 -41.77
CA THR A 714 3.42 22.09 -41.91
C THR A 714 2.21 22.38 -41.02
N GLU A 715 1.90 23.63 -40.69
CA GLU A 715 0.65 23.97 -39.95
C GLU A 715 -0.61 23.40 -40.62
N ALA A 716 -0.62 23.31 -41.95
CA ALA A 716 -1.71 22.72 -42.72
C ALA A 716 -1.74 21.18 -42.63
N HIS A 717 -0.62 20.54 -42.33
CA HIS A 717 -0.53 19.11 -42.05
C HIS A 717 -1.12 18.81 -40.66
N LEU A 718 -0.65 19.53 -39.62
CA LEU A 718 -1.13 19.36 -38.24
C LEU A 718 -2.65 19.66 -38.11
N ALA A 719 -3.14 20.69 -38.78
CA ALA A 719 -4.57 21.00 -38.79
C ALA A 719 -5.43 19.92 -39.47
N LEU A 720 -4.84 19.16 -40.41
CA LEU A 720 -5.51 18.08 -41.10
C LEU A 720 -5.53 16.80 -40.26
N GLU A 721 -4.44 16.48 -39.56
CA GLU A 721 -4.40 15.39 -38.58
C GLU A 721 -5.45 15.60 -37.48
N ALA A 722 -5.52 16.80 -36.91
CA ALA A 722 -6.56 17.15 -35.92
C ALA A 722 -7.99 17.08 -36.48
N GLU A 723 -8.21 17.39 -37.77
CA GLU A 723 -9.51 17.23 -38.40
C GLU A 723 -9.87 15.75 -38.58
N ILE A 724 -8.90 14.90 -38.89
CA ILE A 724 -9.05 13.45 -39.04
C ILE A 724 -9.29 12.77 -37.68
N GLU A 725 -8.57 13.18 -36.64
CA GLU A 725 -8.73 12.71 -35.26
C GLU A 725 -10.14 12.94 -34.72
N SER A 726 -10.84 13.99 -35.18
CA SER A 726 -12.24 14.24 -34.81
C SER A 726 -13.23 13.15 -35.27
N TYR A 727 -12.79 12.23 -36.12
CA TYR A 727 -13.56 11.06 -36.55
C TYR A 727 -13.25 9.77 -35.76
N PHE A 728 -12.25 9.80 -34.87
CA PHE A 728 -11.89 8.68 -34.01
C PHE A 728 -12.89 8.53 -32.87
N LYS A 729 -13.21 7.28 -32.54
CA LYS A 729 -14.09 6.93 -31.43
C LYS A 729 -13.33 6.46 -30.19
N ASP A 730 -12.11 5.98 -30.37
CA ASP A 730 -11.16 5.59 -29.34
C ASP A 730 -9.75 6.09 -29.71
N SER A 731 -8.81 6.08 -28.77
CA SER A 731 -7.41 6.46 -29.01
C SER A 731 -6.74 5.52 -30.02
N MET A 732 -7.19 4.27 -30.06
CA MET A 732 -6.64 3.19 -30.90
C MET A 732 -7.05 3.28 -32.38
N ASP A 733 -8.10 4.05 -32.72
CA ASP A 733 -8.56 4.35 -34.08
C ASP A 733 -7.49 5.16 -34.86
N SER A 734 -6.57 5.82 -34.15
CA SER A 734 -5.44 6.55 -34.75
C SER A 734 -4.50 5.63 -35.55
N PHE A 735 -4.26 4.41 -35.04
CA PHE A 735 -3.43 3.39 -35.68
C PHE A 735 -3.99 2.93 -37.03
N ALA A 736 -5.32 2.93 -37.18
CA ALA A 736 -5.97 2.56 -38.43
C ALA A 736 -5.73 3.59 -39.55
N VAL A 737 -5.46 4.85 -39.21
CA VAL A 737 -5.15 5.90 -40.20
C VAL A 737 -3.67 6.00 -40.48
N SER A 738 -2.84 5.60 -39.52
CA SER A 738 -1.38 5.64 -39.62
C SER A 738 -0.75 4.45 -40.37
N GLU A 739 -1.51 3.56 -41.04
CA GLU A 739 -0.83 2.52 -41.87
C GLU A 739 -0.01 3.20 -42.99
N GLY A 740 1.28 3.32 -42.72
CA GLY A 740 2.25 4.00 -43.58
C GLY A 740 3.34 4.68 -42.76
N ASP A 741 4.13 3.90 -42.01
CA ASP A 741 5.48 4.26 -41.53
C ASP A 741 5.59 5.64 -40.85
N TYR A 742 5.11 5.75 -39.60
CA TYR A 742 5.72 6.74 -38.68
C TYR A 742 7.20 6.41 -38.37
N TYR A 743 7.68 5.22 -38.77
CA TYR A 743 9.05 4.73 -38.62
C TYR A 743 10.05 5.16 -39.72
N ASP A 744 9.63 5.91 -40.75
CA ASP A 744 10.55 6.28 -41.85
C ASP A 744 11.47 7.49 -41.53
N LEU A 745 11.23 8.20 -40.43
CA LEU A 745 11.97 9.42 -40.03
C LEU A 745 12.78 9.17 -38.76
N ASP A 746 13.77 8.29 -38.86
CA ASP A 746 14.64 7.91 -37.75
C ASP A 746 15.65 9.01 -37.39
N ILE A 747 15.68 9.38 -36.11
CA ILE A 747 16.59 10.38 -35.57
C ILE A 747 18.01 9.81 -35.37
N ASP A 748 18.17 8.52 -35.07
CA ASP A 748 19.47 7.87 -34.92
C ASP A 748 20.26 7.91 -36.21
N THR A 749 19.60 7.56 -37.32
CA THR A 749 20.15 7.71 -38.66
C THR A 749 20.66 9.12 -38.94
N PHE A 750 20.03 10.18 -38.39
CA PHE A 750 20.50 11.56 -38.51
C PHE A 750 21.70 11.86 -37.59
N LEU A 751 21.65 11.44 -36.32
CA LEU A 751 22.72 11.73 -35.35
C LEU A 751 23.99 10.95 -35.61
N ASP A 752 23.90 9.66 -35.94
CA ASP A 752 25.04 8.86 -36.39
C ASP A 752 25.73 9.52 -37.57
N ALA A 753 24.96 9.89 -38.60
CA ALA A 753 25.49 10.58 -39.77
C ALA A 753 26.18 11.91 -39.41
N LEU A 754 25.65 12.66 -38.44
CA LEU A 754 26.21 13.95 -38.01
C LEU A 754 27.51 13.77 -37.22
N PHE A 755 27.54 12.89 -36.21
CA PHE A 755 28.68 12.70 -35.32
C PHE A 755 29.81 11.90 -35.98
N GLU A 756 29.49 10.87 -36.78
CA GLU A 756 30.50 10.17 -37.60
C GLU A 756 31.18 11.14 -38.58
N LYS A 757 30.39 12.03 -39.21
CA LYS A 757 30.94 13.05 -40.12
C LYS A 757 31.80 14.07 -39.37
N ALA A 758 31.41 14.45 -38.16
CA ALA A 758 32.21 15.34 -37.31
C ALA A 758 33.55 14.70 -36.91
N GLU A 759 33.56 13.41 -36.58
CA GLU A 759 34.77 12.63 -36.29
C GLU A 759 35.67 12.54 -37.53
N ALA A 760 35.10 12.16 -38.68
CA ALA A 760 35.82 12.04 -39.94
C ALA A 760 36.48 13.35 -40.39
N LEU A 761 35.84 14.49 -40.10
CA LEU A 761 36.36 15.83 -40.37
C LEU A 761 37.18 16.42 -39.21
N GLN A 762 37.40 15.66 -38.14
CA GLN A 762 38.20 16.02 -36.97
C GLN A 762 37.72 17.31 -36.29
N CYS A 763 36.41 17.44 -36.11
CA CYS A 763 35.77 18.62 -35.53
C CYS A 763 35.85 18.63 -33.99
N TRP A 764 37.02 18.32 -33.41
CA TRP A 764 37.20 18.11 -31.96
C TRP A 764 36.80 19.33 -31.12
N ASP A 765 37.19 20.54 -31.53
CA ASP A 765 36.81 21.78 -30.84
C ASP A 765 35.28 21.98 -30.85
N ALA A 766 34.61 21.61 -31.94
CA ALA A 766 33.16 21.71 -32.07
C ALA A 766 32.45 20.64 -31.22
N LEU A 767 32.96 19.41 -31.20
CA LEU A 767 32.45 18.33 -30.35
C LEU A 767 32.66 18.62 -28.86
N GLU A 768 33.80 19.20 -28.48
CA GLU A 768 34.06 19.62 -27.11
C GLU A 768 33.13 20.78 -26.71
N CYS A 769 32.90 21.75 -27.60
CA CYS A 769 31.96 22.83 -27.37
C CYS A 769 30.52 22.32 -27.27
N TYR A 770 30.14 21.38 -28.14
CA TYR A 770 28.85 20.69 -28.09
C TYR A 770 28.68 19.96 -26.76
N LEU A 771 29.64 19.12 -26.35
CA LEU A 771 29.56 18.37 -25.10
C LEU A 771 29.54 19.30 -23.88
N LYS A 772 30.32 20.38 -23.87
CA LYS A 772 30.26 21.39 -22.80
C LYS A 772 28.94 22.12 -22.76
N ALA A 773 28.36 22.44 -23.92
CA ALA A 773 27.07 23.07 -23.99
C ALA A 773 25.95 22.11 -23.56
N GLN A 774 26.08 20.81 -23.87
CA GLN A 774 25.19 19.77 -23.36
C GLN A 774 25.33 19.61 -21.85
N ILE A 775 26.55 19.54 -21.30
CA ILE A 775 26.79 19.53 -19.85
C ILE A 775 26.19 20.77 -19.19
N GLN A 776 26.46 21.96 -19.73
CA GLN A 776 25.90 23.21 -19.21
C GLN A 776 24.38 23.20 -19.26
N TRP A 777 23.81 22.70 -20.35
CA TRP A 777 22.37 22.59 -20.51
C TRP A 777 21.76 21.59 -19.54
N LEU A 778 22.37 20.43 -19.30
CA LEU A 778 21.94 19.45 -18.29
C LEU A 778 22.12 19.98 -16.85
N ASP A 779 23.15 20.78 -16.59
CA ASP A 779 23.37 21.47 -15.32
C ASP A 779 22.28 22.54 -15.06
N GLU A 780 21.89 23.29 -16.10
CA GLU A 780 20.89 24.35 -16.03
C GLU A 780 19.45 23.83 -16.09
N ASN A 781 19.22 22.73 -16.81
CA ASN A 781 17.93 22.08 -16.97
C ASN A 781 17.84 20.90 -16.03
N SER A 782 17.31 21.23 -14.87
CA SER A 782 16.93 20.27 -13.89
C SER A 782 15.69 19.49 -14.33
N GLU A 783 15.50 19.00 -15.57
CA GLU A 783 14.35 18.08 -15.92
C GLU A 783 14.67 16.70 -16.53
N GLY A 784 15.86 16.43 -17.05
CA GLY A 784 16.10 15.08 -17.57
C GLY A 784 17.47 14.90 -18.17
N ASN A 785 17.86 13.64 -18.34
CA ASN A 785 18.88 13.28 -19.30
C ASN A 785 18.26 13.45 -20.70
N ALA A 786 19.01 13.96 -21.68
CA ALA A 786 18.51 14.01 -23.05
C ALA A 786 18.56 12.61 -23.69
N TRP A 787 17.47 11.85 -23.52
CA TRP A 787 17.28 10.47 -23.98
C TRP A 787 16.64 10.41 -25.37
N TYR A 788 16.71 9.23 -25.97
CA TYR A 788 15.72 8.73 -26.90
C TYR A 788 14.70 7.89 -26.15
N ILE A 789 13.58 7.58 -26.81
CA ILE A 789 12.80 6.40 -26.45
C ILE A 789 13.69 5.13 -26.55
N ASP A 790 14.75 5.14 -27.39
CA ASP A 790 15.73 4.05 -27.56
C ASP A 790 17.16 4.42 -27.07
N GLU A 791 17.43 4.09 -25.81
CA GLU A 791 18.72 3.77 -25.19
C GLU A 791 19.92 4.77 -25.08
N THR A 792 20.18 5.76 -25.96
CA THR A 792 21.49 6.52 -25.94
C THR A 792 21.45 8.05 -25.67
N PRO A 793 22.09 8.59 -24.61
CA PRO A 793 22.08 10.05 -24.35
C PRO A 793 22.82 10.92 -25.41
N TYR A 794 22.27 12.07 -25.86
CA TYR A 794 22.83 12.87 -26.97
C TYR A 794 24.28 13.34 -26.81
N GLY A 795 24.72 13.62 -25.58
CA GLY A 795 26.11 14.00 -25.31
C GLY A 795 27.08 12.81 -25.35
N ASN A 796 26.56 11.57 -25.30
CA ASN A 796 27.37 10.35 -25.28
C ASN A 796 28.14 10.18 -26.59
N TYR A 797 27.51 10.45 -27.75
CA TYR A 797 28.18 10.45 -29.06
C TYR A 797 29.43 11.34 -29.08
N ALA A 798 29.32 12.57 -28.56
CA ALA A 798 30.45 13.48 -28.47
C ALA A 798 31.49 13.01 -27.43
N ALA A 799 31.04 12.52 -26.28
CA ALA A 799 31.92 12.08 -25.19
C ALA A 799 32.75 10.84 -25.57
N GLU A 800 32.15 9.86 -26.23
CA GLU A 800 32.84 8.68 -26.73
C GLU A 800 33.85 9.05 -27.83
N ALA A 801 33.43 9.85 -28.82
CA ALA A 801 34.33 10.29 -29.89
C ALA A 801 35.56 11.05 -29.34
N LEU A 802 35.35 11.92 -28.33
CA LEU A 802 36.42 12.63 -27.66
C LEU A 802 37.32 11.69 -26.82
N LEU A 803 36.76 10.73 -26.09
CA LEU A 803 37.54 9.80 -25.26
C LEU A 803 38.33 8.79 -26.11
N ARG A 804 37.76 8.31 -27.23
CA ARG A 804 38.46 7.49 -28.23
C ARG A 804 39.63 8.27 -28.85
N HIS A 805 39.48 9.59 -29.01
CA HIS A 805 40.54 10.45 -29.52
C HIS A 805 41.69 10.66 -28.50
N ASP A 806 41.38 11.05 -27.26
CA ASP A 806 42.38 11.37 -26.23
C ASP A 806 41.85 11.14 -24.80
N ALA A 807 42.62 10.38 -23.99
CA ALA A 807 42.32 10.09 -22.59
C ALA A 807 42.17 11.34 -21.70
N SER A 808 42.77 12.47 -22.08
CA SER A 808 42.66 13.75 -21.37
C SER A 808 41.26 14.36 -21.38
N TYR A 809 40.35 13.86 -22.23
CA TYR A 809 38.92 14.17 -22.15
C TYR A 809 38.20 13.33 -21.09
N GLY A 810 38.88 12.38 -20.43
CA GLY A 810 38.30 11.57 -19.36
C GLY A 810 37.64 12.36 -18.23
N PRO A 811 38.20 13.49 -17.74
CA PRO A 811 37.51 14.36 -16.79
C PRO A 811 36.25 15.01 -17.36
N LEU A 812 36.22 15.32 -18.67
CA LEU A 812 35.05 15.91 -19.32
C LEU A 812 33.94 14.86 -19.52
N TYR A 813 34.29 13.62 -19.87
CA TYR A 813 33.33 12.51 -19.91
C TYR A 813 32.87 12.17 -18.48
N ALA A 814 33.76 12.11 -17.50
CA ALA A 814 33.36 11.93 -16.10
C ALA A 814 32.40 13.05 -15.64
N GLN A 815 32.67 14.31 -16.02
CA GLN A 815 31.75 15.42 -15.76
C GLN A 815 30.39 15.16 -16.42
N TYR A 816 30.38 14.78 -17.70
CA TYR A 816 29.15 14.40 -18.41
C TYR A 816 28.38 13.29 -17.69
N LEU A 817 29.01 12.15 -17.38
CA LEU A 817 28.39 11.04 -16.65
C LEU A 817 27.84 11.46 -15.28
N THR A 818 28.54 12.34 -14.55
CA THR A 818 28.04 12.86 -13.27
C THR A 818 26.94 13.91 -13.41
N THR A 819 26.77 14.48 -14.61
CA THR A 819 25.68 15.41 -14.93
C THR A 819 24.41 14.65 -15.31
N LEU A 820 24.53 13.37 -15.69
CA LEU A 820 23.39 12.51 -15.96
C LEU A 820 22.62 12.19 -14.66
N ARG A 821 21.30 12.42 -14.67
CA ARG A 821 20.40 12.26 -13.53
C ARG A 821 19.60 10.94 -13.55
N LEU A 822 19.32 10.39 -14.74
CA LEU A 822 18.69 9.08 -14.90
C LEU A 822 19.73 7.98 -15.09
N ALA A 823 19.37 6.76 -14.73
CA ALA A 823 20.19 5.58 -14.98
C ALA A 823 20.19 5.25 -16.48
N VAL A 824 21.37 5.05 -17.05
CA VAL A 824 21.62 4.82 -18.49
C VAL A 824 21.59 3.32 -18.78
N PRO A 825 21.11 2.83 -19.93
CA PRO A 825 21.12 1.40 -20.18
C PRO A 825 22.55 0.88 -20.16
N GLU A 826 22.70 -0.35 -19.67
CA GLU A 826 24.02 -0.93 -19.47
C GLU A 826 24.78 -1.14 -20.78
N GLU A 827 24.04 -1.38 -21.86
CA GLU A 827 24.56 -1.64 -23.21
C GLU A 827 25.24 -0.39 -23.80
N THR A 828 24.77 0.81 -23.42
CA THR A 828 25.27 2.08 -23.95
C THR A 828 26.58 2.53 -23.29
N VAL A 829 26.63 2.60 -21.96
CA VAL A 829 27.78 3.16 -21.22
C VAL A 829 28.64 2.06 -20.61
N GLY A 830 28.02 1.01 -20.10
CA GLY A 830 28.71 -0.10 -19.44
C GLY A 830 29.64 -0.84 -20.38
N GLU A 831 29.14 -1.27 -21.55
CA GLU A 831 29.94 -2.00 -22.54
C GLU A 831 31.12 -1.18 -23.08
N PHE A 832 30.87 0.07 -23.51
CA PHE A 832 31.92 0.95 -24.00
C PHE A 832 33.01 1.19 -22.94
N LEU A 833 32.63 1.42 -21.67
CA LEU A 833 33.60 1.63 -20.60
C LEU A 833 34.37 0.36 -20.23
N ARG A 834 33.72 -0.81 -20.28
CA ARG A 834 34.40 -2.12 -20.10
C ARG A 834 35.43 -2.38 -21.19
N GLU A 835 35.23 -1.87 -22.41
CA GLU A 835 36.21 -1.94 -23.48
C GLU A 835 37.33 -0.90 -23.31
N ILE A 836 36.98 0.39 -23.22
CA ILE A 836 37.95 1.49 -23.34
C ILE A 836 38.84 1.67 -22.10
N ILE A 837 38.34 1.39 -20.89
CA ILE A 837 39.09 1.60 -19.63
C ILE A 837 40.25 0.59 -19.51
N PRO A 838 40.09 -0.71 -19.81
CA PRO A 838 41.21 -1.63 -19.93
C PRO A 838 42.24 -1.24 -21.00
N GLU A 839 41.79 -0.70 -22.14
CA GLU A 839 42.69 -0.26 -23.22
C GLU A 839 43.54 0.96 -22.83
N GLN A 840 42.94 1.96 -22.20
CA GLN A 840 43.63 3.19 -21.79
C GLN A 840 44.35 3.07 -20.43
N GLY A 841 43.92 2.13 -19.58
CA GLY A 841 44.43 1.90 -18.24
C GLY A 841 43.96 2.93 -17.20
N ILE A 842 44.34 2.71 -15.93
CA ILE A 842 43.98 3.63 -14.83
C ILE A 842 45.03 4.72 -14.71
N THR A 843 44.62 5.95 -15.03
CA THR A 843 45.44 7.17 -15.03
C THR A 843 44.75 8.28 -14.24
N ALA A 844 45.40 9.43 -14.09
CA ALA A 844 44.76 10.59 -13.46
C ALA A 844 43.55 11.10 -14.25
N ASP A 845 43.51 10.84 -15.56
CA ASP A 845 42.47 11.34 -16.47
C ASP A 845 41.32 10.33 -16.65
N THR A 846 41.60 9.02 -16.55
CA THR A 846 40.59 7.95 -16.64
C THR A 846 39.99 7.56 -15.28
N TYR A 847 40.69 7.80 -14.17
CA TYR A 847 40.17 7.53 -12.82
C TYR A 847 38.86 8.26 -12.48
N PRO A 848 38.67 9.55 -12.87
CA PRO A 848 37.38 10.22 -12.71
C PRO A 848 36.22 9.46 -13.38
N ILE A 849 36.45 8.81 -14.52
CA ILE A 849 35.41 8.03 -15.23
C ILE A 849 35.05 6.78 -14.42
N ILE A 850 36.03 6.08 -13.88
CA ILE A 850 35.82 4.91 -13.00
C ILE A 850 35.00 5.31 -11.77
N LEU A 851 35.30 6.48 -11.18
CA LEU A 851 34.57 6.99 -10.03
C LEU A 851 33.13 7.40 -10.42
N ALA A 852 32.96 8.04 -11.58
CA ALA A 852 31.65 8.39 -12.13
C ALA A 852 30.82 7.13 -12.43
N ARG A 853 31.41 6.07 -12.99
CA ARG A 853 30.74 4.79 -13.24
C ARG A 853 30.23 4.16 -11.94
N LEU A 854 31.07 4.08 -10.91
CA LEU A 854 30.66 3.58 -9.60
C LEU A 854 29.60 4.44 -8.92
N THR A 855 29.52 5.73 -9.25
CA THR A 855 28.67 6.64 -8.50
C THR A 855 27.45 7.09 -9.28
N PHE A 856 27.34 6.91 -10.60
CA PHE A 856 26.30 7.56 -11.41
C PHE A 856 25.78 6.78 -12.61
N ALA A 857 26.58 5.93 -13.26
CA ALA A 857 26.25 5.47 -14.60
C ALA A 857 25.73 4.02 -14.62
N ALA A 858 24.46 3.87 -15.02
CA ALA A 858 23.71 2.66 -15.38
C ALA A 858 22.94 1.89 -14.32
N ASP A 859 21.92 1.15 -14.79
CA ASP A 859 20.95 0.32 -14.04
C ASP A 859 21.54 -0.93 -13.38
N GLN A 860 22.86 -1.12 -13.47
CA GLN A 860 23.57 -2.22 -12.83
C GLN A 860 24.56 -1.73 -11.78
N HIS A 861 24.96 -2.66 -10.90
CA HIS A 861 25.95 -2.43 -9.86
C HIS A 861 27.35 -2.15 -10.46
N GLY A 862 27.82 -0.89 -10.41
CA GLY A 862 29.15 -0.52 -10.92
C GLY A 862 30.31 -1.25 -10.21
N TRP A 863 30.10 -1.79 -9.00
CA TRP A 863 31.10 -2.61 -8.33
C TRP A 863 31.34 -3.98 -8.98
N GLU A 864 30.44 -4.48 -9.82
CA GLU A 864 30.65 -5.69 -10.63
C GLU A 864 31.67 -5.43 -11.75
N ASP A 865 31.64 -4.26 -12.37
CA ASP A 865 32.68 -3.83 -13.32
C ASP A 865 34.03 -3.67 -12.62
N VAL A 866 34.05 -3.25 -11.35
CA VAL A 866 35.29 -3.21 -10.56
C VAL A 866 35.81 -4.62 -10.31
N ALA A 867 34.93 -5.60 -10.09
CA ALA A 867 35.33 -7.00 -9.99
C ALA A 867 35.94 -7.49 -11.31
N HIS A 868 35.33 -7.14 -12.45
CA HIS A 868 35.85 -7.44 -13.80
C HIS A 868 37.19 -6.74 -14.06
N TRP A 869 37.25 -5.41 -13.88
CA TRP A 869 38.43 -4.59 -14.09
C TRP A 869 39.58 -4.97 -13.15
N ARG A 870 39.33 -5.45 -11.94
CA ARG A 870 40.38 -5.97 -11.04
C ARG A 870 41.17 -7.10 -11.69
N GLU A 871 40.54 -7.94 -12.51
CA GLU A 871 41.21 -9.08 -13.14
C GLU A 871 42.20 -8.62 -14.22
N VAL A 872 41.97 -7.45 -14.82
CA VAL A 872 42.73 -6.91 -15.95
C VAL A 872 43.55 -5.65 -15.64
N LEU A 873 43.23 -4.91 -14.57
CA LEU A 873 43.84 -3.63 -14.18
C LEU A 873 44.39 -3.67 -12.74
N PRO A 874 45.55 -3.02 -12.46
CA PRO A 874 46.16 -2.99 -11.13
C PRO A 874 45.50 -1.94 -10.21
N ILE A 875 44.17 -1.97 -10.09
CA ILE A 875 43.35 -0.94 -9.41
C ILE A 875 43.84 -0.70 -7.99
N ARG A 876 44.01 -1.78 -7.22
CA ARG A 876 44.50 -1.73 -5.84
C ARG A 876 45.81 -0.96 -5.73
N ASP A 877 46.82 -1.37 -6.50
CA ASP A 877 48.15 -0.78 -6.42
C ASP A 877 48.11 0.71 -6.81
N TRP A 878 47.30 1.05 -7.81
CA TRP A 878 47.11 2.44 -8.22
C TRP A 878 46.43 3.28 -7.13
N LEU A 879 45.36 2.76 -6.50
CA LEU A 879 44.65 3.44 -5.41
C LEU A 879 45.56 3.72 -4.22
N TYR A 880 46.41 2.77 -3.84
CA TYR A 880 47.39 2.96 -2.76
C TYR A 880 48.49 3.95 -3.13
N GLN A 881 49.02 3.87 -4.34
CA GLN A 881 50.09 4.77 -4.80
C GLN A 881 49.62 6.23 -4.93
N ASN A 882 48.33 6.43 -5.24
CA ASN A 882 47.75 7.76 -5.44
C ASN A 882 46.91 8.25 -4.25
N ASN A 883 46.88 7.50 -3.13
CA ASN A 883 46.11 7.83 -1.93
C ASN A 883 44.61 8.04 -2.22
N LYS A 884 44.04 7.16 -3.05
CA LYS A 884 42.65 7.19 -3.53
C LYS A 884 41.73 6.12 -2.94
N VAL A 885 42.25 5.29 -2.04
CA VAL A 885 41.50 4.20 -1.38
C VAL A 885 40.23 4.71 -0.69
N GLY A 886 40.29 5.85 0.02
CA GLY A 886 39.12 6.41 0.70
C GLY A 886 38.05 6.90 -0.28
N ASP A 887 38.46 7.70 -1.28
CA ASP A 887 37.57 8.22 -2.33
C ASP A 887 36.86 7.06 -3.08
N PHE A 888 37.58 5.97 -3.34
CA PHE A 888 37.06 4.80 -4.04
C PHE A 888 36.05 4.00 -3.21
N ILE A 889 36.34 3.75 -1.92
CA ILE A 889 35.40 3.03 -1.04
C ILE A 889 34.12 3.85 -0.79
N ALA A 890 34.23 5.18 -0.72
CA ALA A 890 33.07 6.06 -0.63
C ALA A 890 32.19 5.97 -1.89
N ALA A 891 32.80 5.89 -3.08
CA ALA A 891 32.08 5.69 -4.34
C ALA A 891 31.36 4.33 -4.38
N VAL A 892 32.02 3.25 -3.96
CA VAL A 892 31.40 1.90 -3.86
C VAL A 892 30.23 1.88 -2.86
N GLN A 893 30.37 2.57 -1.73
CA GLN A 893 29.27 2.67 -0.78
C GLN A 893 28.07 3.42 -1.36
N ALA A 894 28.32 4.54 -2.04
CA ALA A 894 27.28 5.30 -2.73
C ALA A 894 26.60 4.49 -3.85
N ASP A 895 27.34 3.64 -4.56
CA ASP A 895 26.82 2.68 -5.54
C ASP A 895 25.82 1.72 -4.88
N VAL A 896 26.23 1.03 -3.82
CA VAL A 896 25.41 0.01 -3.17
C VAL A 896 24.19 0.60 -2.47
N GLU A 897 24.31 1.78 -1.87
CA GLU A 897 23.20 2.49 -1.23
C GLU A 897 22.08 2.88 -2.21
N ARG A 898 22.38 2.97 -3.52
CA ARG A 898 21.34 3.21 -4.55
C ARG A 898 20.42 2.02 -4.74
N TYR A 899 20.93 0.81 -4.56
CA TYR A 899 20.21 -0.43 -4.87
C TYR A 899 19.78 -1.22 -3.63
N SER A 900 20.10 -0.75 -2.43
CA SER A 900 19.74 -1.44 -1.20
C SER A 900 19.25 -0.47 -0.12
N CYS A 901 18.07 -0.76 0.42
CA CYS A 901 17.47 0.00 1.52
C CYS A 901 17.94 -0.46 2.92
N SER A 902 18.87 -1.43 2.99
CA SER A 902 19.35 -2.03 4.23
C SER A 902 20.79 -1.61 4.52
N ASP A 903 21.00 -0.88 5.63
CA ASP A 903 22.34 -0.54 6.13
C ASP A 903 23.22 -1.79 6.37
N ALA A 904 22.60 -2.94 6.65
CA ALA A 904 23.32 -4.20 6.84
C ALA A 904 23.87 -4.75 5.51
N ASP A 905 23.10 -4.64 4.44
CA ASP A 905 23.43 -5.14 3.10
C ASP A 905 24.47 -4.23 2.44
N VAL A 906 24.31 -2.90 2.61
CA VAL A 906 25.31 -1.90 2.21
C VAL A 906 26.65 -2.20 2.87
N LYS A 907 26.63 -2.44 4.17
CA LYS A 907 27.84 -2.77 4.92
C LYS A 907 28.47 -4.08 4.47
N GLU A 908 27.67 -5.13 4.28
CA GLU A 908 28.14 -6.44 3.82
C GLU A 908 28.83 -6.34 2.45
N ARG A 909 28.21 -5.64 1.49
CA ARG A 909 28.76 -5.46 0.13
C ARG A 909 29.99 -4.55 0.11
N VAL A 910 30.00 -3.46 0.87
CA VAL A 910 31.19 -2.59 1.01
C VAL A 910 32.35 -3.35 1.66
N ASP A 911 32.07 -4.17 2.68
CA ASP A 911 33.09 -5.00 3.32
C ASP A 911 33.57 -6.12 2.38
N ALA A 912 32.70 -6.68 1.54
CA ALA A 912 33.08 -7.61 0.47
C ALA A 912 34.03 -6.95 -0.55
N VAL A 913 33.81 -5.69 -0.94
CA VAL A 913 34.74 -4.96 -1.83
C VAL A 913 36.06 -4.63 -1.13
N LYS A 914 36.04 -4.25 0.15
CA LYS A 914 37.27 -4.06 0.95
C LYS A 914 38.08 -5.35 1.07
N GLU A 915 37.40 -6.49 1.23
CA GLU A 915 38.03 -7.82 1.26
C GLU A 915 38.58 -8.19 -0.12
N LEU A 916 37.81 -7.96 -1.18
CA LEU A 916 38.18 -8.19 -2.57
C LEU A 916 39.44 -7.36 -2.96
N LEU A 917 39.57 -6.15 -2.42
CA LEU A 917 40.73 -5.26 -2.63
C LEU A 917 41.83 -5.36 -1.56
N ASN A 918 41.66 -6.17 -0.50
CA ASN A 918 42.58 -6.31 0.64
C ASN A 918 42.99 -4.96 1.28
N ILE A 919 42.01 -4.21 1.82
CA ILE A 919 42.22 -2.93 2.51
C ILE A 919 42.12 -3.09 4.04
N GLU A 920 43.21 -2.84 4.80
CA GLU A 920 43.26 -2.93 6.28
C GLU A 920 43.22 -1.54 6.97
N GLU A 921 42.36 -1.33 7.99
CA GLU A 921 42.34 -0.10 8.82
C GLU A 921 43.07 -0.25 10.19
N PRO A 922 43.91 0.71 10.63
CA PRO A 922 44.56 0.67 11.95
C PRO A 922 43.68 1.20 13.10
N ALA A 923 43.34 0.33 14.05
CA ALA A 923 42.43 0.56 15.18
C ALA A 923 42.72 1.75 16.13
N GLN A 924 43.91 2.36 16.10
CA GLN A 924 44.25 3.50 16.97
C GLN A 924 43.83 4.86 16.41
N GLN A 925 43.61 4.97 15.09
CA GLN A 925 43.10 6.21 14.49
C GLN A 925 41.56 6.28 14.54
N ALA A 926 40.86 5.13 14.51
CA ALA A 926 39.40 5.05 14.65
C ALA A 926 38.93 5.67 15.99
N LEU A 927 39.54 5.26 17.10
CA LEU A 927 39.20 5.72 18.45
C LEU A 927 39.42 7.23 18.69
N LEU A 928 40.40 7.85 18.03
CA LEU A 928 40.65 9.30 18.11
C LEU A 928 39.71 10.10 17.19
N ARG A 929 39.27 9.50 16.07
CA ARG A 929 38.31 10.11 15.14
C ARG A 929 36.92 10.18 15.77
N GLU A 930 36.48 9.06 16.35
CA GLU A 930 35.18 8.90 17.00
C GLU A 930 34.95 9.91 18.14
N HIS A 931 35.98 10.18 18.95
CA HIS A 931 35.88 11.16 20.03
C HIS A 931 35.75 12.61 19.52
N SER A 932 36.39 12.96 18.41
CA SER A 932 36.29 14.31 17.81
C SER A 932 34.96 14.54 17.08
N GLN A 933 34.41 13.48 16.48
CA GLN A 933 33.14 13.51 15.76
C GLN A 933 31.96 13.65 16.74
N ALA A 934 32.06 13.03 17.91
CA ALA A 934 31.08 13.14 18.99
C ALA A 934 30.86 14.58 19.49
N GLU A 935 31.93 15.33 19.71
CA GLU A 935 31.86 16.74 20.15
C GLU A 935 31.28 17.66 19.06
N LEU A 936 31.63 17.40 17.80
CA LEU A 936 31.13 18.16 16.66
C LEU A 936 29.62 17.93 16.46
N LEU A 937 29.18 16.67 16.55
CA LEU A 937 27.77 16.29 16.38
C LEU A 937 26.85 16.97 17.41
N GLN A 938 27.24 17.01 18.69
CA GLN A 938 26.46 17.72 19.72
C GLN A 938 26.32 19.21 19.43
N SER A 939 27.35 19.84 18.88
CA SER A 939 27.32 21.28 18.57
C SER A 939 26.37 21.62 17.42
N LEU A 940 26.32 20.78 16.38
CA LEU A 940 25.45 20.97 15.22
C LEU A 940 23.97 20.80 15.59
N TYR A 941 23.64 19.81 16.43
CA TYR A 941 22.27 19.61 16.91
C TYR A 941 21.72 20.83 17.68
N LEU A 942 22.56 21.47 18.50
CA LEU A 942 22.17 22.66 19.25
C LEU A 942 21.95 23.86 18.32
N GLN A 943 22.86 24.06 17.38
CA GLN A 943 22.78 25.16 16.42
C GLN A 943 21.55 25.00 15.49
N ARG A 944 21.15 23.77 15.17
CA ARG A 944 19.94 23.48 14.37
C ARG A 944 18.67 23.94 15.06
N ASP A 945 18.51 23.64 16.35
CA ASP A 945 17.33 24.05 17.13
C ASP A 945 17.25 25.58 17.28
N GLU A 946 18.40 26.25 17.46
CA GLU A 946 18.45 27.72 17.51
C GLU A 946 17.97 28.37 16.20
N LEU A 947 18.41 27.86 15.05
CA LEU A 947 18.00 28.39 13.74
C LEU A 947 16.50 28.16 13.48
N TYR A 948 15.98 27.01 13.90
CA TYR A 948 14.57 26.69 13.78
C TYR A 948 13.68 27.66 14.61
N GLN A 949 14.05 27.89 15.87
CA GLN A 949 13.32 28.82 16.75
C GLN A 949 13.39 30.28 16.25
N GLN A 950 14.49 30.67 15.61
CA GLN A 950 14.61 31.98 14.98
C GLN A 950 13.61 32.16 13.84
N GLU A 951 13.38 31.13 13.03
CA GLU A 951 12.46 31.19 11.89
C GLU A 951 10.99 31.25 12.34
N LEU A 952 10.59 30.45 13.35
CA LEU A 952 9.27 30.58 13.96
C LEU A 952 9.04 31.96 14.59
N SER A 953 10.06 32.48 15.29
CA SER A 953 10.00 33.82 15.87
C SER A 953 9.86 34.91 14.79
N ARG A 954 10.51 34.73 13.64
CA ARG A 954 10.40 35.63 12.48
C ARG A 954 8.98 35.67 11.94
N ILE A 955 8.33 34.51 11.79
CA ILE A 955 6.95 34.40 11.29
C ILE A 955 5.97 35.01 12.30
N ALA A 956 6.13 34.70 13.58
CA ALA A 956 5.30 35.27 14.64
C ALA A 956 5.38 36.82 14.68
N ALA A 957 6.54 37.39 14.35
CA ALA A 957 6.79 38.82 14.29
C ALA A 957 6.18 39.54 13.08
N ILE A 958 5.61 38.82 12.10
CA ILE A 958 4.88 39.43 10.98
C ILE A 958 3.59 40.05 11.52
N ASP A 959 3.41 41.36 11.34
CA ASP A 959 2.34 42.12 11.99
C ASP A 959 1.37 42.80 11.01
N SER A 960 1.58 42.63 9.70
CA SER A 960 0.77 43.28 8.67
C SER A 960 0.63 42.43 7.40
N PRO A 961 -0.47 42.59 6.64
CA PRO A 961 -0.67 41.90 5.36
C PRO A 961 0.46 42.15 4.36
N LYS A 962 1.06 43.35 4.36
CA LYS A 962 2.18 43.69 3.48
C LYS A 962 3.45 42.93 3.85
N ALA A 963 3.75 42.79 5.14
CA ALA A 963 4.87 41.98 5.60
C ALA A 963 4.63 40.49 5.36
N MET A 964 3.36 40.06 5.44
CA MET A 964 2.95 38.69 5.11
C MET A 964 3.15 38.39 3.62
N ALA A 965 2.80 39.31 2.71
CA ALA A 965 3.06 39.14 1.28
C ALA A 965 4.55 38.89 0.98
N VAL A 966 5.46 39.64 1.63
CA VAL A 966 6.91 39.42 1.49
C VAL A 966 7.34 38.06 2.05
N ALA A 967 6.73 37.63 3.16
CA ALA A 967 7.03 36.33 3.77
C ALA A 967 6.53 35.17 2.90
N LEU A 968 5.33 35.28 2.32
CA LEU A 968 4.76 34.30 1.40
C LEU A 968 5.53 34.23 0.08
N ILE A 969 6.02 35.36 -0.45
CA ILE A 969 6.90 35.37 -1.63
C ILE A 969 8.21 34.65 -1.34
N ARG A 970 8.88 34.99 -0.23
CA ARG A 970 10.11 34.29 0.18
C ARG A 970 9.87 32.80 0.38
N TRP A 971 8.75 32.45 1.02
CA TRP A 971 8.33 31.07 1.21
C TRP A 971 8.13 30.35 -0.13
N GLN A 972 7.47 31.00 -1.08
CA GLN A 972 7.23 30.47 -2.41
C GLN A 972 8.51 30.32 -3.23
N GLU A 973 9.46 31.26 -3.12
CA GLU A 973 10.80 31.14 -3.70
C GLU A 973 11.59 29.98 -3.08
N GLU A 974 11.41 29.70 -1.78
CA GLU A 974 12.04 28.56 -1.10
C GLU A 974 11.40 27.22 -1.51
N LEU A 975 10.09 27.20 -1.80
CA LEU A 975 9.38 26.02 -2.31
C LEU A 975 9.70 25.72 -3.78
N ARG A 976 9.92 26.76 -4.60
CA ARG A 976 10.26 26.66 -6.01
C ARG A 976 11.74 26.35 -6.19
N HIS A 977 12.10 25.07 -6.14
CA HIS A 977 13.47 24.65 -6.39
C HIS A 977 13.64 24.14 -7.84
N PRO A 978 14.79 24.43 -8.50
CA PRO A 978 15.15 23.85 -9.79
C PRO A 978 14.94 22.33 -9.82
N ASP A 979 15.59 21.53 -8.96
CA ASP A 979 15.43 20.06 -8.98
C ASP A 979 14.02 19.45 -8.80
N ALA A 980 12.97 20.23 -8.46
CA ALA A 980 11.58 19.73 -8.52
C ALA A 980 11.13 19.41 -9.96
N ARG A 981 11.96 19.83 -10.91
CA ARG A 981 11.79 19.73 -12.33
C ARG A 981 12.35 18.36 -12.87
N VAL A 982 13.31 17.65 -12.21
CA VAL A 982 14.14 16.53 -12.80
C VAL A 982 13.78 15.14 -12.33
N SER A 983 12.85 15.06 -11.41
CA SER A 983 12.57 13.82 -10.73
C SER A 983 11.63 12.99 -11.59
N LEU A 984 12.10 11.82 -12.06
CA LEU A 984 11.32 10.73 -12.68
C LEU A 984 10.12 10.25 -11.85
N ASP A 985 10.08 10.67 -10.59
CA ASP A 985 8.99 10.39 -9.67
C ASP A 985 8.43 11.76 -9.25
N PRO A 986 7.26 12.16 -9.79
CA PRO A 986 6.65 13.44 -9.46
C PRO A 986 5.97 13.42 -8.08
N LEU A 987 6.21 12.37 -7.26
CA LEU A 987 6.08 12.44 -5.80
C LEU A 987 7.05 13.49 -5.25
N CYS A 988 6.55 14.74 -5.21
CA CYS A 988 7.30 15.94 -4.84
C CYS A 988 8.21 15.71 -3.63
N TYR A 989 9.50 15.61 -3.95
CA TYR A 989 10.61 16.25 -3.27
C TYR A 989 10.35 16.51 -1.78
N ASP A 990 10.75 15.55 -0.94
CA ASP A 990 10.63 15.55 0.52
C ASP A 990 11.00 16.91 1.12
N TYR A 991 9.97 17.76 1.27
CA TYR A 991 10.10 19.15 1.71
C TYR A 991 10.63 19.18 3.14
N GLU A 992 10.21 18.22 3.96
CA GLU A 992 10.72 18.03 5.30
C GLU A 992 12.21 17.70 5.25
N LYS A 993 12.67 16.81 4.36
CA LYS A 993 14.10 16.52 4.15
C LYS A 993 14.88 17.73 3.66
N ARG A 994 14.35 18.59 2.79
CA ARG A 994 15.01 19.85 2.41
C ARG A 994 15.05 20.88 3.53
N PHE A 995 13.97 20.99 4.29
CA PHE A 995 13.90 21.84 5.45
C PHE A 995 14.88 21.35 6.53
N GLU A 996 14.99 20.04 6.72
CA GLU A 996 16.03 19.41 7.55
C GLU A 996 17.44 19.69 7.02
N LEU A 997 17.66 19.58 5.70
CA LEU A 997 18.95 19.86 5.05
C LEU A 997 19.37 21.33 5.26
N ARG A 998 18.42 22.28 5.18
CA ARG A 998 18.66 23.72 5.42
C ARG A 998 19.24 24.00 6.80
N PHE A 999 18.83 23.25 7.82
CA PHE A 999 19.28 23.44 9.20
C PHE A 999 20.36 22.43 9.60
N MET A 1000 21.36 22.23 8.74
CA MET A 1000 22.53 21.36 8.97
C MET A 1000 22.21 19.86 9.06
N GLY A 1001 21.11 19.43 8.46
CA GLY A 1001 20.71 18.02 8.44
C GLY A 1001 21.68 17.11 7.68
N GLN A 1002 22.38 17.63 6.67
CA GLN A 1002 23.34 16.85 5.90
C GLN A 1002 24.60 16.55 6.72
N GLU A 1003 25.18 17.57 7.34
CA GLU A 1003 26.38 17.45 8.17
C GLU A 1003 26.13 16.58 9.40
N ILE A 1004 24.94 16.72 10.01
CA ILE A 1004 24.49 15.88 11.12
C ILE A 1004 24.36 14.41 10.68
N ARG A 1005 23.65 14.13 9.58
CA ARG A 1005 23.45 12.76 9.07
C ARG A 1005 24.78 12.08 8.73
N GLN A 1006 25.68 12.78 8.05
CA GLN A 1006 27.01 12.27 7.70
C GLN A 1006 27.84 11.95 8.95
N LEU A 1007 27.78 12.78 9.98
CA LEU A 1007 28.46 12.52 11.25
C LEU A 1007 27.84 11.33 12.00
N GLU A 1008 26.50 11.24 12.07
CA GLU A 1008 25.82 10.10 12.69
C GLU A 1008 26.15 8.77 12.00
N GLN A 1009 26.07 8.70 10.68
CA GLN A 1009 26.38 7.47 9.94
C GLN A 1009 27.84 7.04 10.10
N SER A 1010 28.76 7.98 10.29
CA SER A 1010 30.19 7.70 10.47
C SER A 1010 30.59 7.27 11.89
N MET A 1011 29.66 7.26 12.85
CA MET A 1011 29.94 7.03 14.28
C MET A 1011 29.39 5.70 14.79
N ASP A 1012 30.10 5.08 15.74
CA ASP A 1012 29.63 3.85 16.39
C ASP A 1012 28.30 4.06 17.13
N LYS A 1013 27.37 3.11 16.94
CA LYS A 1013 26.01 3.18 17.46
C LYS A 1013 25.97 3.29 18.99
N SER A 1014 26.90 2.65 19.70
CA SER A 1014 26.97 2.74 21.16
C SER A 1014 27.42 4.12 21.63
N LEU A 1015 28.23 4.82 20.84
CA LEU A 1015 28.69 6.18 21.12
C LEU A 1015 27.58 7.20 20.84
N LEU A 1016 26.80 7.03 19.76
CA LEU A 1016 25.61 7.84 19.49
C LEU A 1016 24.55 7.71 20.59
N GLU A 1017 24.31 6.48 21.05
CA GLU A 1017 23.40 6.20 22.17
C GLU A 1017 23.90 6.86 23.47
N GLN A 1018 25.22 6.90 23.70
CA GLN A 1018 25.82 7.59 24.86
C GLN A 1018 25.73 9.12 24.78
N LEU A 1019 25.73 9.70 23.58
CA LEU A 1019 25.61 11.16 23.40
C LEU A 1019 24.19 11.66 23.69
N ASN A 1020 23.19 10.78 23.68
CA ASN A 1020 21.81 11.05 24.08
C ASN A 1020 21.20 12.30 23.40
N LEU A 1021 21.53 12.48 22.12
CA LEU A 1021 21.04 13.59 21.31
C LEU A 1021 19.61 13.30 20.85
N LYS A 1022 18.64 14.05 21.37
CA LYS A 1022 17.24 13.92 20.96
C LYS A 1022 17.08 14.43 19.52
N LYS A 1023 16.77 13.54 18.57
CA LYS A 1023 16.20 13.93 17.27
C LYS A 1023 14.82 14.58 17.51
N PRO A 1024 14.64 15.88 17.26
CA PRO A 1024 13.35 16.53 17.48
C PRO A 1024 12.43 16.14 16.32
N ARG A 1025 11.26 15.61 16.64
CA ARG A 1025 10.51 14.74 15.73
C ARG A 1025 9.64 15.41 14.67
N ILE A 1026 9.54 16.74 14.62
CA ILE A 1026 8.64 17.45 13.70
C ILE A 1026 9.13 18.89 13.61
N TYR A 1027 9.80 19.25 12.53
CA TYR A 1027 10.16 20.64 12.25
C TYR A 1027 9.63 21.08 10.87
N GLY A 1028 9.37 20.15 9.94
CA GLY A 1028 8.86 20.47 8.61
C GLY A 1028 7.49 21.15 8.62
N ASP A 1029 6.53 20.60 9.37
CA ASP A 1029 5.12 21.00 9.25
C ASP A 1029 4.80 22.35 9.91
N ALA A 1030 5.42 22.64 11.06
CA ALA A 1030 4.94 23.72 11.92
C ALA A 1030 5.23 25.12 11.36
N ILE A 1031 6.24 25.28 10.50
CA ILE A 1031 6.58 26.56 9.86
C ILE A 1031 5.52 26.97 8.83
N PRO A 1032 5.13 26.14 7.84
CA PRO A 1032 4.05 26.44 6.91
C PRO A 1032 2.72 26.69 7.62
N TYR A 1033 2.30 25.83 8.55
CA TYR A 1033 1.05 26.05 9.30
C TYR A 1033 1.08 27.38 10.04
N CYS A 1034 2.18 27.71 10.75
CA CYS A 1034 2.31 29.01 11.41
C CYS A 1034 2.26 30.18 10.42
N LEU A 1035 2.79 30.02 9.20
CA LEU A 1035 2.79 31.06 8.18
C LEU A 1035 1.39 31.33 7.62
N PHE A 1036 0.66 30.27 7.22
CA PHE A 1036 -0.69 30.40 6.65
C PHE A 1036 -1.73 30.76 7.71
N ASP A 1037 -1.63 30.23 8.94
CA ASP A 1037 -2.48 30.66 10.06
C ASP A 1037 -2.26 32.14 10.39
N LYS A 1038 -1.00 32.59 10.36
CA LYS A 1038 -0.70 34.01 10.53
C LYS A 1038 -1.27 34.85 9.39
N ALA A 1039 -1.27 34.34 8.15
CA ALA A 1039 -1.89 35.02 7.01
C ALA A 1039 -3.41 35.12 7.16
N LYS A 1040 -4.07 34.04 7.64
CA LYS A 1040 -5.50 34.03 8.00
C LYS A 1040 -5.80 35.08 9.08
N ALA A 1041 -5.03 35.06 10.17
CA ALA A 1041 -5.22 35.95 11.31
C ALA A 1041 -5.04 37.43 10.93
N LEU A 1042 -4.17 37.73 9.97
CA LEU A 1042 -3.96 39.08 9.44
C LEU A 1042 -4.97 39.44 8.34
N CYS A 1043 -5.86 38.54 7.92
CA CYS A 1043 -6.78 38.70 6.79
C CYS A 1043 -6.03 39.11 5.50
N ALA A 1044 -4.87 38.50 5.26
CA ALA A 1044 -3.99 38.84 4.14
C ALA A 1044 -4.46 38.21 2.81
N TRP A 1045 -5.74 38.37 2.46
CA TRP A 1045 -6.38 37.69 1.33
C TRP A 1045 -5.75 38.04 -0.01
N GLU A 1046 -5.41 39.31 -0.25
CA GLU A 1046 -4.71 39.71 -1.49
C GLU A 1046 -3.32 39.07 -1.60
N ALA A 1047 -2.64 38.85 -0.47
CA ALA A 1047 -1.33 38.20 -0.44
C ALA A 1047 -1.46 36.69 -0.73
N LEU A 1048 -2.47 36.04 -0.16
CA LEU A 1048 -2.78 34.63 -0.43
C LEU A 1048 -3.27 34.43 -1.87
N GLU A 1049 -4.08 35.36 -2.40
CA GLU A 1049 -4.55 35.34 -3.79
C GLU A 1049 -3.37 35.49 -4.76
N THR A 1050 -2.43 36.38 -4.45
CA THR A 1050 -1.20 36.55 -5.25
C THR A 1050 -0.34 35.29 -5.16
N TYR A 1051 -0.10 34.77 -3.96
CA TYR A 1051 0.63 33.53 -3.74
C TYR A 1051 0.02 32.38 -4.54
N LEU A 1052 -1.31 32.20 -4.46
CA LEU A 1052 -2.00 31.13 -5.17
C LEU A 1052 -1.97 31.33 -6.68
N LYS A 1053 -2.22 32.53 -7.20
CA LYS A 1053 -2.09 32.81 -8.64
C LYS A 1053 -0.69 32.54 -9.15
N ASP A 1054 0.31 32.94 -8.38
CA ASP A 1054 1.71 32.71 -8.70
C ASP A 1054 2.03 31.21 -8.64
N GLN A 1055 1.37 30.44 -7.77
CA GLN A 1055 1.55 28.99 -7.67
C GLN A 1055 0.84 28.24 -8.80
N ILE A 1056 -0.41 28.59 -9.12
CA ILE A 1056 -1.17 28.10 -10.28
C ILE A 1056 -0.35 28.34 -11.54
N ARG A 1057 0.11 29.59 -11.71
CA ARG A 1057 0.96 29.96 -12.84
C ARG A 1057 2.25 29.16 -12.84
N TRP A 1058 2.84 28.89 -11.68
CA TRP A 1058 4.04 28.05 -11.61
C TRP A 1058 3.74 26.61 -12.03
N TYR A 1059 2.66 25.99 -11.54
CA TYR A 1059 2.26 24.65 -11.99
C TYR A 1059 1.98 24.60 -13.50
N GLN A 1060 1.25 25.59 -14.03
CA GLN A 1060 0.96 25.72 -15.46
C GLN A 1060 2.22 25.98 -16.30
N ASP A 1061 3.07 26.94 -15.91
CA ASP A 1061 4.30 27.32 -16.63
C ASP A 1061 5.37 26.20 -16.58
N ASN A 1062 5.24 25.21 -15.69
CA ASN A 1062 6.19 24.10 -15.54
C ASN A 1062 5.55 22.73 -15.79
N GLN A 1063 4.32 22.68 -16.31
CA GLN A 1063 3.59 21.44 -16.60
C GLN A 1063 3.60 20.41 -15.46
N VAL A 1064 3.58 20.89 -14.21
CA VAL A 1064 3.57 20.02 -13.02
C VAL A 1064 2.21 19.34 -12.96
N SER A 1065 2.20 18.08 -13.35
CA SER A 1065 1.02 17.24 -13.52
C SER A 1065 0.53 16.65 -12.20
N SER A 1066 1.45 16.40 -11.26
CA SER A 1066 1.16 15.96 -9.91
C SER A 1066 2.03 16.68 -8.87
N ALA A 1067 1.43 17.01 -7.72
CA ALA A 1067 2.08 17.80 -6.66
C ALA A 1067 1.81 17.18 -5.29
N PHE A 1068 2.38 16.01 -5.03
CA PHE A 1068 2.16 15.25 -3.79
C PHE A 1068 3.31 15.39 -2.80
N TYR A 1069 3.04 15.83 -1.58
CA TYR A 1069 4.01 15.64 -0.50
C TYR A 1069 3.70 14.28 0.13
N ILE A 1070 4.72 13.43 0.34
CA ILE A 1070 4.58 12.11 0.97
C ILE A 1070 3.83 12.30 2.31
N GLU A 1071 2.55 11.93 2.33
CA GLU A 1071 1.60 12.10 3.44
C GLU A 1071 0.91 13.48 3.66
N GLU A 1072 1.09 14.51 2.81
CA GLU A 1072 0.44 15.82 2.98
C GLU A 1072 -0.06 16.50 1.68
N LEU A 1073 -1.15 17.27 1.80
CA LEU A 1073 -1.73 18.03 0.69
C LEU A 1073 -0.85 19.22 0.27
N PRO A 1074 -0.85 19.61 -1.01
CA PRO A 1074 -0.05 20.73 -1.46
C PRO A 1074 -0.46 22.06 -0.79
N TYR A 1075 0.53 22.87 -0.39
CA TYR A 1075 0.32 24.15 0.30
C TYR A 1075 -0.57 25.15 -0.46
N GLY A 1076 -0.65 24.99 -1.78
CA GLY A 1076 -1.56 25.77 -2.63
C GLY A 1076 -3.02 25.45 -2.36
N HIS A 1077 -3.33 24.20 -2.06
CA HIS A 1077 -4.68 23.75 -1.73
C HIS A 1077 -5.17 24.40 -0.43
N TYR A 1078 -4.29 24.55 0.58
CA TYR A 1078 -4.60 25.29 1.81
C TYR A 1078 -4.91 26.77 1.53
N ALA A 1079 -4.09 27.45 0.74
CA ALA A 1079 -4.35 28.84 0.36
C ALA A 1079 -5.65 28.99 -0.45
N ALA A 1080 -5.90 28.06 -1.36
CA ALA A 1080 -7.06 28.03 -2.23
C ALA A 1080 -8.36 27.78 -1.45
N GLY A 1081 -8.36 26.79 -0.55
CA GLY A 1081 -9.48 26.54 0.36
C GLY A 1081 -9.75 27.74 1.26
N MET A 1082 -8.72 28.34 1.86
CA MET A 1082 -8.87 29.54 2.70
C MET A 1082 -9.47 30.74 1.95
N LEU A 1083 -9.13 30.92 0.67
CA LEU A 1083 -9.70 31.99 -0.16
C LEU A 1083 -11.14 31.68 -0.56
N ALA A 1084 -11.43 30.44 -0.94
CA ALA A 1084 -12.78 30.00 -1.30
C ALA A 1084 -13.74 30.08 -0.11
N GLU A 1085 -13.31 29.68 1.10
CA GLU A 1085 -14.03 29.88 2.36
C GLU A 1085 -14.27 31.37 2.64
N ALA A 1086 -13.27 32.23 2.37
CA ALA A 1086 -13.38 33.65 2.69
C ALA A 1086 -14.40 34.38 1.81
N HIS A 1087 -14.52 34.04 0.51
CA HIS A 1087 -15.52 34.63 -0.38
C HIS A 1087 -15.68 33.87 -1.71
N SER A 1088 -16.93 33.72 -2.17
CA SER A 1088 -17.28 33.12 -3.48
C SER A 1088 -16.58 33.70 -4.72
N ARG A 1089 -16.06 34.94 -4.67
CA ARG A 1089 -15.32 35.54 -5.80
C ARG A 1089 -14.01 34.79 -6.10
N TYR A 1090 -13.53 34.02 -5.13
CA TYR A 1090 -12.31 33.24 -5.24
C TYR A 1090 -12.57 31.80 -5.70
N ILE A 1091 -13.84 31.38 -5.81
CA ILE A 1091 -14.20 30.06 -6.34
C ILE A 1091 -13.64 29.84 -7.75
N PRO A 1092 -13.72 30.80 -8.70
CA PRO A 1092 -13.07 30.62 -9.99
C PRO A 1092 -11.56 30.38 -9.86
N LEU A 1093 -10.89 31.05 -8.91
CA LEU A 1093 -9.46 30.85 -8.69
C LEU A 1093 -9.15 29.47 -8.09
N TYR A 1094 -10.05 28.94 -7.26
CA TYR A 1094 -9.98 27.57 -6.75
C TYR A 1094 -10.16 26.55 -7.89
N VAL A 1095 -11.11 26.78 -8.80
CA VAL A 1095 -11.29 25.96 -10.01
C VAL A 1095 -10.05 26.00 -10.90
N GLU A 1096 -9.48 27.18 -11.14
CA GLU A 1096 -8.23 27.33 -11.89
C GLU A 1096 -7.06 26.61 -11.21
N TYR A 1097 -7.05 26.54 -9.87
CA TYR A 1097 -6.07 25.74 -9.12
C TYR A 1097 -6.27 24.24 -9.34
N LEU A 1098 -7.50 23.74 -9.22
CA LEU A 1098 -7.80 22.32 -9.44
C LEU A 1098 -7.50 21.91 -10.89
N LYS A 1099 -7.80 22.77 -11.87
CA LYS A 1099 -7.46 22.55 -13.28
C LYS A 1099 -5.96 22.56 -13.56
N ALA A 1100 -5.18 23.25 -12.73
CA ALA A 1100 -3.73 23.33 -12.88
C ALA A 1100 -2.98 22.11 -12.33
N LEU A 1101 -3.69 21.11 -11.78
CA LEU A 1101 -3.15 19.85 -11.30
C LEU A 1101 -3.81 18.75 -12.16
N SER A 1102 -3.06 18.10 -13.06
CA SER A 1102 -3.66 17.24 -14.09
C SER A 1102 -3.93 15.80 -13.65
N VAL A 1103 -3.27 15.29 -12.59
CA VAL A 1103 -3.52 13.96 -12.02
C VAL A 1103 -3.48 14.03 -10.50
N ILE A 1104 -4.64 13.98 -9.86
CA ILE A 1104 -4.76 13.75 -8.40
C ILE A 1104 -5.57 12.46 -8.21
N THR A 1105 -5.07 11.31 -8.67
CA THR A 1105 -5.86 10.06 -8.64
C THR A 1105 -5.79 9.27 -7.34
N GLU A 1106 -4.78 9.48 -6.48
CA GLU A 1106 -4.52 8.49 -5.41
C GLU A 1106 -4.39 9.04 -3.98
N TYR A 1107 -4.74 10.31 -3.72
CA TYR A 1107 -4.67 10.86 -2.35
C TYR A 1107 -6.05 11.06 -1.70
N LYS A 1108 -6.37 10.24 -0.68
CA LYS A 1108 -7.60 10.26 0.14
C LYS A 1108 -7.98 11.63 0.73
N GLY A 1109 -7.05 12.58 0.82
CA GLY A 1109 -7.25 13.88 1.48
C GLY A 1109 -7.91 14.97 0.62
N THR A 1110 -7.76 14.94 -0.71
CA THR A 1110 -8.23 16.04 -1.58
C THR A 1110 -9.74 16.02 -1.77
N GLY A 1111 -10.32 14.81 -1.91
CA GLY A 1111 -11.77 14.59 -1.92
C GLY A 1111 -12.42 15.09 -0.64
N GLU A 1112 -11.92 14.66 0.54
CA GLU A 1112 -12.45 15.09 1.85
C GLU A 1112 -12.39 16.62 2.03
N GLN A 1113 -11.37 17.33 1.52
CA GLN A 1113 -11.31 18.78 1.67
C GLN A 1113 -12.22 19.54 0.70
N ILE A 1114 -12.47 18.99 -0.50
CA ILE A 1114 -13.47 19.57 -1.41
C ILE A 1114 -14.88 19.24 -0.89
N ASP A 1115 -15.08 18.08 -0.25
CA ASP A 1115 -16.30 17.78 0.51
C ASP A 1115 -16.45 18.74 1.69
N ASP A 1116 -15.40 18.95 2.50
CA ASP A 1116 -15.39 19.94 3.58
C ASP A 1116 -15.66 21.37 3.06
N LEU A 1117 -15.20 21.72 1.85
CA LEU A 1117 -15.48 23.02 1.22
C LEU A 1117 -16.90 23.11 0.67
N PHE A 1118 -17.43 22.04 0.07
CA PHE A 1118 -18.79 21.94 -0.44
C PHE A 1118 -19.79 22.00 0.72
N ASP A 1119 -19.49 21.25 1.78
CA ASP A 1119 -20.08 21.40 3.08
C ASP A 1119 -20.01 22.87 3.46
N HIS A 1120 -18.79 23.48 3.47
CA HIS A 1120 -18.50 24.89 3.83
C HIS A 1120 -19.35 25.92 3.13
N TYR A 1121 -19.68 25.62 1.90
CA TYR A 1121 -20.57 26.43 1.15
C TYR A 1121 -22.04 26.18 1.57
N CYS A 1122 -22.46 24.92 1.71
CA CYS A 1122 -23.82 24.51 2.02
C CYS A 1122 -24.33 25.01 3.37
N ARG A 1123 -23.58 24.86 4.49
CA ARG A 1123 -24.07 25.34 5.80
C ARG A 1123 -23.83 26.85 6.08
N TYR A 1124 -23.10 27.58 5.22
CA TYR A 1124 -23.04 29.07 5.23
C TYR A 1124 -23.67 29.73 3.98
N LYS A 1125 -24.51 29.02 3.23
CA LYS A 1125 -25.15 29.50 1.98
C LYS A 1125 -25.91 30.83 2.10
N GLU A 1126 -26.36 31.20 3.30
CA GLU A 1126 -27.04 32.48 3.56
C GLU A 1126 -26.09 33.69 3.63
N GLY A 1127 -24.80 33.46 3.89
CA GLY A 1127 -23.74 34.49 3.99
C GLY A 1127 -22.85 34.60 2.75
N ILE A 1128 -22.91 33.62 1.85
CA ILE A 1128 -22.12 33.55 0.62
C ILE A 1128 -23.01 33.96 -0.56
N HIS A 1129 -22.64 35.03 -1.27
CA HIS A 1129 -23.42 35.48 -2.42
C HIS A 1129 -23.26 34.51 -3.61
N GLY A 1130 -24.39 33.97 -4.08
CA GLY A 1130 -24.51 33.01 -5.18
C GLY A 1130 -25.08 31.68 -4.67
N GLY A 1131 -25.99 31.04 -5.42
CA GLY A 1131 -26.48 29.68 -5.14
C GLY A 1131 -25.59 28.60 -5.76
N PHE A 1132 -26.05 27.35 -5.83
CA PHE A 1132 -25.31 26.21 -6.40
C PHE A 1132 -24.68 26.48 -7.77
N GLU A 1133 -25.25 27.39 -8.56
CA GLU A 1133 -24.70 27.94 -9.81
C GLU A 1133 -23.22 28.37 -9.73
N VAL A 1134 -22.79 28.95 -8.60
CA VAL A 1134 -21.40 29.45 -8.45
C VAL A 1134 -20.44 28.32 -8.08
N PHE A 1135 -20.95 27.23 -7.50
CA PHE A 1135 -20.15 26.10 -7.04
C PHE A 1135 -20.16 24.91 -8.01
N LEU A 1136 -21.14 24.86 -8.92
CA LEU A 1136 -21.21 23.86 -9.98
C LEU A 1136 -19.88 23.73 -10.78
N PRO A 1137 -19.17 24.81 -11.13
CA PRO A 1137 -17.86 24.68 -11.79
C PRO A 1137 -16.77 24.02 -10.92
N VAL A 1138 -16.87 24.08 -9.58
CA VAL A 1138 -15.95 23.38 -8.66
C VAL A 1138 -16.28 21.90 -8.64
N ILE A 1139 -17.57 21.54 -8.58
CA ILE A 1139 -18.04 20.15 -8.68
C ILE A 1139 -17.54 19.55 -9.98
N GLN A 1140 -17.82 20.21 -11.11
CA GLN A 1140 -17.39 19.74 -12.43
C GLN A 1140 -15.86 19.66 -12.54
N ALA A 1141 -15.13 20.64 -12.00
CA ALA A 1141 -13.67 20.58 -12.00
C ALA A 1141 -13.11 19.46 -11.13
N ARG A 1142 -13.75 19.13 -10.00
CA ARG A 1142 -13.38 17.97 -9.18
C ARG A 1142 -13.57 16.66 -9.94
N LEU A 1143 -14.71 16.50 -10.60
CA LEU A 1143 -15.03 15.30 -11.39
C LEU A 1143 -14.00 15.06 -12.51
N THR A 1144 -13.60 16.13 -13.19
CA THR A 1144 -12.71 15.98 -14.34
C THR A 1144 -11.24 15.98 -13.96
N HIS A 1145 -10.80 16.81 -13.00
CA HIS A 1145 -9.38 17.08 -12.75
C HIS A 1145 -8.83 16.58 -11.39
N ALA A 1146 -9.68 16.13 -10.44
CA ALA A 1146 -9.22 15.72 -9.10
C ALA A 1146 -9.99 14.51 -8.55
N ARG A 1147 -9.84 13.35 -9.22
CA ARG A 1147 -10.61 12.11 -8.99
C ARG A 1147 -10.00 11.28 -7.86
N GLY A 1148 -10.74 10.93 -6.80
CA GLY A 1148 -10.25 9.98 -5.78
C GLY A 1148 -11.13 8.73 -5.69
N GLU A 1149 -10.72 7.72 -4.91
CA GLU A 1149 -11.60 6.62 -4.48
C GLU A 1149 -12.95 7.22 -3.98
N CYS A 1150 -14.09 6.72 -4.47
CA CYS A 1150 -15.44 7.09 -4.04
C CYS A 1150 -16.01 8.46 -4.51
N TRP A 1151 -15.51 9.11 -5.58
CA TRP A 1151 -16.10 10.38 -6.06
C TRP A 1151 -17.58 10.26 -6.51
N ALA A 1152 -17.99 9.08 -7.01
CA ALA A 1152 -19.37 8.78 -7.40
C ALA A 1152 -20.32 8.82 -6.19
N GLU A 1153 -19.87 8.27 -5.05
CA GLU A 1153 -20.58 8.35 -3.76
C GLU A 1153 -20.70 9.81 -3.31
N SER A 1154 -19.65 10.63 -3.45
CA SER A 1154 -19.73 12.06 -3.09
C SER A 1154 -20.76 12.83 -3.93
N VAL A 1155 -20.91 12.52 -5.23
CA VAL A 1155 -21.95 13.15 -6.07
C VAL A 1155 -23.34 12.72 -5.65
N ARG A 1156 -23.51 11.44 -5.31
CA ARG A 1156 -24.76 10.90 -4.76
C ARG A 1156 -25.10 11.61 -3.44
N ASP A 1157 -24.17 11.68 -2.50
CA ASP A 1157 -24.33 12.39 -1.22
C ASP A 1157 -24.67 13.87 -1.43
N TRP A 1158 -24.04 14.56 -2.38
CA TRP A 1158 -24.40 15.95 -2.70
C TRP A 1158 -25.82 16.09 -3.25
N CYS A 1159 -26.24 15.16 -4.10
CA CYS A 1159 -27.58 15.13 -4.67
C CYS A 1159 -28.64 14.83 -3.61
N GLU A 1160 -28.39 13.84 -2.75
CA GLU A 1160 -29.29 13.35 -1.70
C GLU A 1160 -29.34 14.27 -0.47
N ASP A 1161 -28.18 14.62 0.10
CA ASP A 1161 -28.13 15.27 1.42
C ASP A 1161 -28.14 16.80 1.37
N TYR A 1162 -27.73 17.39 0.24
CA TYR A 1162 -27.51 18.84 0.14
C TYR A 1162 -28.53 19.57 -0.73
N GLY A 1163 -29.53 18.87 -1.24
CA GLY A 1163 -30.58 19.45 -2.09
C GLY A 1163 -30.06 19.87 -3.47
N LEU A 1164 -28.91 19.34 -3.90
CA LEU A 1164 -28.42 19.53 -5.25
C LEU A 1164 -29.37 18.85 -6.25
N ALA A 1165 -29.95 17.68 -5.94
CA ALA A 1165 -30.95 17.03 -6.81
C ALA A 1165 -32.18 17.91 -7.05
N GLU A 1166 -32.76 18.50 -6.00
CA GLU A 1166 -33.92 19.41 -6.10
C GLU A 1166 -33.58 20.67 -6.93
N TRP A 1167 -32.37 21.19 -6.75
CA TRP A 1167 -31.87 22.32 -7.53
C TRP A 1167 -31.66 21.93 -8.99
N LEU A 1168 -31.11 20.75 -9.29
CA LEU A 1168 -30.89 20.21 -10.63
C LEU A 1168 -32.22 19.90 -11.34
N ASP A 1169 -33.22 19.35 -10.64
CA ASP A 1169 -34.59 19.14 -11.15
C ASP A 1169 -35.24 20.45 -11.61
N SER A 1170 -34.94 21.53 -10.88
CA SER A 1170 -35.37 22.89 -11.20
C SER A 1170 -34.50 23.58 -12.28
N ASN A 1171 -33.31 23.04 -12.56
CA ASN A 1171 -32.31 23.59 -13.47
C ASN A 1171 -31.83 22.52 -14.46
N ARG A 1172 -32.77 22.02 -15.26
CA ARG A 1172 -32.57 20.88 -16.18
C ARG A 1172 -31.33 20.96 -17.07
N GLU A 1173 -30.99 22.14 -17.59
CA GLU A 1173 -29.79 22.30 -18.43
C GLU A 1173 -28.49 22.05 -17.64
N ALA A 1174 -28.47 22.37 -16.35
CA ALA A 1174 -27.35 22.05 -15.46
C ALA A 1174 -27.35 20.57 -15.06
N ALA A 1175 -28.53 19.97 -14.86
CA ALA A 1175 -28.68 18.54 -14.62
C ALA A 1175 -28.20 17.70 -15.81
N GLU A 1176 -28.61 18.05 -17.03
CA GLU A 1176 -28.18 17.39 -18.26
C GLU A 1176 -26.65 17.47 -18.43
N LYS A 1177 -26.06 18.67 -18.27
CA LYS A 1177 -24.61 18.84 -18.37
C LYS A 1177 -23.84 18.07 -17.31
N LEU A 1178 -24.34 18.02 -16.08
CA LEU A 1178 -23.69 17.28 -15.01
C LEU A 1178 -23.86 15.76 -15.20
N ARG A 1179 -25.02 15.29 -15.66
CA ARG A 1179 -25.26 13.88 -16.04
C ARG A 1179 -24.32 13.46 -17.16
N GLU A 1180 -24.25 14.23 -18.25
CA GLU A 1180 -23.37 13.94 -19.38
C GLU A 1180 -21.92 13.83 -18.92
N GLN A 1181 -21.48 14.74 -18.04
CA GLN A 1181 -20.14 14.71 -17.50
C GLN A 1181 -19.90 13.51 -16.58
N VAL A 1182 -20.77 13.24 -15.61
CA VAL A 1182 -20.65 12.07 -14.71
C VAL A 1182 -20.69 10.74 -15.47
N GLN A 1183 -21.58 10.63 -16.46
CA GLN A 1183 -21.66 9.47 -17.34
C GLN A 1183 -20.35 9.27 -18.10
N TYR A 1184 -19.84 10.34 -18.70
CA TYR A 1184 -18.59 10.31 -19.43
C TYR A 1184 -17.43 9.87 -18.52
N GLU A 1185 -17.33 10.44 -17.31
CA GLU A 1185 -16.21 10.12 -16.41
C GLU A 1185 -16.28 8.70 -15.83
N LEU A 1186 -17.47 8.17 -15.50
CA LEU A 1186 -17.62 6.79 -15.02
C LEU A 1186 -17.35 5.76 -16.12
N MET A 1187 -17.77 6.05 -17.36
CA MET A 1187 -17.46 5.21 -18.52
C MET A 1187 -15.95 5.13 -18.78
N GLN A 1188 -15.24 6.25 -18.63
CA GLN A 1188 -13.77 6.28 -18.77
C GLN A 1188 -13.04 5.48 -17.68
N GLN A 1189 -13.69 5.14 -16.56
CA GLN A 1189 -13.12 4.37 -15.46
C GLN A 1189 -13.51 2.89 -15.46
N GLY A 1190 -14.11 2.39 -16.55
CA GLY A 1190 -14.47 0.98 -16.68
C GLY A 1190 -15.63 0.52 -15.77
N TYR A 1191 -16.38 1.46 -15.15
CA TYR A 1191 -17.57 1.11 -14.37
C TYR A 1191 -18.62 0.49 -15.28
N ASP A 1192 -19.31 -0.53 -14.75
CA ASP A 1192 -20.35 -1.19 -15.52
C ASP A 1192 -21.54 -0.25 -15.79
N GLN A 1193 -22.32 -0.60 -16.82
CA GLN A 1193 -23.42 0.25 -17.26
C GLN A 1193 -24.53 0.37 -16.21
N ASP A 1194 -24.67 -0.59 -15.30
CA ASP A 1194 -25.66 -0.60 -14.24
C ASP A 1194 -25.26 0.36 -13.10
N ASP A 1195 -23.98 0.43 -12.73
CA ASP A 1195 -23.41 1.39 -11.79
C ASP A 1195 -23.44 2.84 -12.31
N ILE A 1196 -23.16 3.02 -13.62
CA ILE A 1196 -23.32 4.31 -14.29
C ILE A 1196 -24.78 4.76 -14.24
N ASN A 1197 -25.71 3.87 -14.57
CA ASN A 1197 -27.13 4.19 -14.57
C ASN A 1197 -27.66 4.49 -13.16
N SER A 1198 -27.16 3.76 -12.16
CA SER A 1198 -27.45 3.99 -10.74
C SER A 1198 -26.99 5.39 -10.32
N THR A 1199 -25.74 5.77 -10.61
CA THR A 1199 -25.21 7.09 -10.25
C THR A 1199 -25.94 8.24 -10.97
N LEU A 1200 -26.28 8.06 -12.25
CA LEU A 1200 -27.03 9.07 -13.01
C LEU A 1200 -28.47 9.24 -12.51
N ALA A 1201 -29.08 8.21 -11.92
CA ALA A 1201 -30.45 8.28 -11.43
C ALA A 1201 -30.63 9.40 -10.38
N PHE A 1202 -29.59 9.71 -9.61
CA PHE A 1202 -29.58 10.76 -8.57
C PHE A 1202 -29.45 12.18 -9.14
N ILE A 1203 -28.89 12.33 -10.34
CA ILE A 1203 -28.69 13.62 -10.99
C ILE A 1203 -29.93 13.92 -11.84
N GLY A 1204 -31.09 14.16 -11.20
CA GLY A 1204 -32.36 14.69 -11.75
C GLY A 1204 -32.83 14.18 -13.14
N ASN A 1205 -33.96 13.48 -13.22
CA ASN A 1205 -34.41 12.78 -14.43
C ASN A 1205 -34.87 13.76 -15.55
N PRO A 1206 -34.23 13.81 -16.74
CA PRO A 1206 -34.66 14.74 -17.80
C PRO A 1206 -36.03 14.41 -18.42
N GLY A 1207 -36.58 13.20 -18.19
CA GLY A 1207 -37.86 12.79 -18.78
C GLY A 1207 -38.43 11.48 -18.29
#